data_AF-A0A814QMR0-F1
#
_entry.id   AF-A0A814QMR0-F1
#
_cell.length_a   1.000
_cell.length_b   1.000
_cell.length_c   1.000
_cell.angle_alpha   90.00
_cell.angle_beta   90.00
_cell.angle_gamma   90.00
#
_symmetry.space_group_name_H-M   'P 1'
#
loop_
_entity.id
_entity.type
_entity.pdbx_description
1 polymer ?
#
loop_
_entity_poly.entity_id
_entity_poly.type
_entity_poly.pdbx_seq_one_letter_code
_entity_poly.pdbx_strand_id
1 'polypeptide(L)'
;MNRFSDIDCSFKKLTPVYGFRSEKLVTVEKALEPIQSQIANLLYYIQIAKNHCHYPSEHGLTRDESASIYIYTMEWGEQSLYRLLNQALRNENRQLLKVWFPYLKLFDTALNKLPTVKEVVWRGITADIGKDFTKNQLITWWSISSCSLSVNVIKGFLGNKKNSTMFLIEALNGKKVSAYTEYESEDEIILRLGTEFRVKSNALDHPNGSYVVHLIEIDQENNHTSTLVSSTNQMQLTTNQISSKSKLNKWKQDAITVAGANGEGRRLDQLSGPLGIFIDKNKNIFIADFNNHRIVKWEYNAYEGQIVAGGKGEGDRMNQLRCPADVVVDQKNHSIIIADYGNKRVIQWMNQNQQILIDNIDCYGLAIDKHGFLYVSDCEKNEVRRWKMGEYHNEGIIVAGANGYGNQLDYPTFIFVDEEQSVYVTDWFNHRVMKWRKGAKEGIVVAGGNGEGRKLNQLSSPKEVIVDDLGQIYVADGGNDRVMRWCEGKEEGEIVVGENRRKNEEKQIGWLNACVAVERAVLIFKGVQFDKTKSKYIARRIILILPFCILGTLIHELTFRRLFEYETAPDTNVAMVNNKTQCFTCNQDKITYLCEGCLKNFCLMDLTKHRQILNEELHHIINDYDQFKQIFNEQKPNSDDLALINQINEWEINSIKKIQLKARDCREIVIKSSQIFLNDIEKKFNDLSEQIKQIRQENEFNEINLNHFRNQLKKMILEINNPPKTSIQYDSQPFINDISIISTKEPKFNKWKQNAITVAGGNEFGQKLNQFKCPYGIFIDEYKNIFIADYNNHRIVEWKCNEKEGQIIAGGNKQGSRMNQLNYPTNVIVDQQNHSIIIADQGNRRVIQWLNQNQQILINNIDCFGLAMDKHGFLYISDYKKNEVRRWKMGEYNNDGIVVAGGYGQGNKLNQLNSPGCIFVDEEQTVYVSDQNNDRVMKWGKDAKEGTIAAGGNGKGGNLNQLSYPRGVIVDDLGQIYVADMWNHRVIRWCEGKEEGEIVVGGNGKGFMANQLNNPFGLSFDNEGNLHVVDCGNARIQKFEIIL
;
A
#
# COMPACT_ATOMS: atom_id res chain seq x y z
N MET A 1 19.23 -12.08 -30.92
CA MET A 1 18.73 -10.93 -30.11
C MET A 1 18.40 -11.46 -28.73
N ASN A 2 18.53 -10.64 -27.67
CA ASN A 2 18.80 -11.21 -26.35
C ASN A 2 17.54 -11.48 -25.49
N ARG A 3 16.80 -12.54 -25.81
CA ARG A 3 15.63 -13.02 -25.01
C ARG A 3 15.95 -13.35 -23.52
N PHE A 4 17.20 -13.43 -23.07
CA PHE A 4 17.55 -13.88 -21.71
C PHE A 4 18.08 -12.79 -20.75
N SER A 5 18.14 -11.50 -21.15
CA SER A 5 18.75 -10.36 -20.40
C SER A 5 18.16 -10.00 -19.03
N ASP A 6 17.29 -10.83 -18.48
CA ASP A 6 16.02 -10.35 -17.98
C ASP A 6 15.63 -11.07 -16.66
N ILE A 7 16.00 -10.46 -15.53
CA ILE A 7 15.70 -10.86 -14.13
C ILE A 7 15.71 -9.60 -13.25
N ASP A 8 14.97 -9.62 -12.14
CA ASP A 8 15.01 -8.54 -11.14
C ASP A 8 16.19 -8.75 -10.17
N CYS A 9 17.10 -7.79 -10.14
CA CYS A 9 18.32 -7.79 -9.34
C CYS A 9 18.12 -7.16 -7.95
N SER A 10 16.91 -6.72 -7.60
CA SER A 10 16.64 -5.98 -6.36
C SER A 10 16.63 -6.84 -5.10
N PHE A 11 16.48 -8.17 -5.25
CA PHE A 11 16.24 -9.15 -4.17
C PHE A 11 15.05 -8.84 -3.24
N LYS A 12 14.22 -7.83 -3.56
CA LYS A 12 13.05 -7.45 -2.77
C LYS A 12 12.02 -8.56 -2.80
N LYS A 13 11.41 -8.85 -1.65
CA LYS A 13 10.36 -9.89 -1.54
C LYS A 13 9.02 -9.36 -2.09
N LEU A 14 8.91 -9.35 -3.42
CA LEU A 14 7.73 -8.85 -4.15
C LEU A 14 6.44 -9.60 -3.74
N THR A 15 5.35 -8.86 -3.57
CA THR A 15 4.05 -9.40 -3.16
C THR A 15 3.52 -10.47 -4.14
N PRO A 16 2.87 -11.56 -3.67
CA PRO A 16 2.44 -12.64 -4.56
C PRO A 16 1.42 -12.25 -5.64
N VAL A 17 1.62 -12.78 -6.84
CA VAL A 17 0.79 -12.51 -8.03
C VAL A 17 -0.12 -13.70 -8.31
N TYR A 18 -1.20 -13.86 -7.54
CA TYR A 18 -2.17 -14.96 -7.73
C TYR A 18 -3.58 -14.51 -8.16
N GLY A 19 -3.86 -13.20 -8.18
CA GLY A 19 -5.19 -12.67 -8.52
C GLY A 19 -5.69 -13.03 -9.92
N PHE A 20 -4.77 -13.35 -10.85
CA PHE A 20 -5.13 -13.84 -12.17
C PHE A 20 -5.84 -15.19 -12.14
N ARG A 21 -5.64 -16.03 -11.11
CA ARG A 21 -6.23 -17.38 -11.04
C ARG A 21 -7.76 -17.36 -10.97
N SER A 22 -8.33 -16.28 -10.43
CA SER A 22 -9.78 -16.03 -10.36
C SER A 22 -10.39 -15.41 -11.62
N GLU A 23 -9.60 -15.04 -12.63
CA GLU A 23 -10.14 -14.56 -13.90
C GLU A 23 -10.86 -15.67 -14.68
N LYS A 24 -11.77 -15.27 -15.55
CA LYS A 24 -12.42 -16.16 -16.52
C LYS A 24 -11.43 -16.51 -17.64
N LEU A 25 -11.48 -17.76 -18.11
CA LEU A 25 -10.79 -18.14 -19.34
C LEU A 25 -11.50 -17.48 -20.53
N VAL A 26 -10.74 -16.85 -21.42
CA VAL A 26 -11.24 -16.10 -22.59
C VAL A 26 -10.33 -16.36 -23.81
N THR A 27 -10.76 -15.96 -25.01
CA THR A 27 -9.91 -16.05 -26.21
C THR A 27 -8.69 -15.13 -26.08
N VAL A 28 -7.61 -15.43 -26.80
CA VAL A 28 -6.34 -14.69 -26.68
C VAL A 28 -6.48 -13.22 -27.10
N GLU A 29 -7.45 -12.86 -27.95
CA GLU A 29 -7.82 -11.46 -28.22
C GLU A 29 -8.30 -10.78 -26.94
N LYS A 30 -9.34 -11.32 -26.31
CA LYS A 30 -9.93 -10.76 -25.07
C LYS A 30 -8.99 -10.86 -23.87
N ALA A 31 -8.03 -11.79 -23.91
CA ALA A 31 -6.98 -11.90 -22.92
C ALA A 31 -5.96 -10.75 -23.01
N LEU A 32 -5.76 -10.21 -24.21
CA LEU A 32 -4.76 -9.18 -24.54
C LEU A 32 -5.36 -7.80 -24.84
N GLU A 33 -6.67 -7.71 -25.04
CA GLU A 33 -7.47 -6.48 -25.20
C GLU A 33 -7.10 -5.37 -24.16
N PRO A 34 -6.92 -5.66 -22.85
CA PRO A 34 -6.53 -4.64 -21.87
C PRO A 34 -5.14 -4.03 -22.08
N ILE A 35 -4.29 -4.67 -22.91
CA ILE A 35 -2.93 -4.23 -23.23
C ILE A 35 -2.72 -3.93 -24.73
N GLN A 36 -3.78 -3.99 -25.55
CA GLN A 36 -3.72 -3.68 -26.97
C GLN A 36 -3.23 -2.24 -27.27
N SER A 37 -3.40 -1.32 -26.33
CA SER A 37 -2.86 0.05 -26.39
C SER A 37 -1.37 0.17 -26.05
N GLN A 38 -0.74 -0.90 -25.56
CA GLN A 38 0.67 -0.93 -25.13
C GLN A 38 1.60 -1.59 -26.17
N ILE A 39 1.04 -2.36 -27.11
CA ILE A 39 1.77 -3.07 -28.17
C ILE A 39 1.22 -2.65 -29.53
N ALA A 40 2.03 -1.96 -30.33
CA ALA A 40 1.66 -1.60 -31.69
C ALA A 40 1.33 -2.86 -32.51
N ASN A 41 0.23 -2.82 -33.26
CA ASN A 41 -0.25 -3.90 -34.11
C ASN A 41 -0.53 -5.24 -33.39
N LEU A 42 -0.86 -5.25 -32.09
CA LEU A 42 -1.06 -6.50 -31.32
C LEU A 42 -2.05 -7.48 -31.98
N LEU A 43 -3.15 -7.00 -32.58
CA LEU A 43 -4.10 -7.85 -33.30
C LEU A 43 -3.49 -8.60 -34.50
N TYR A 44 -2.51 -7.99 -35.19
CA TYR A 44 -1.78 -8.63 -36.28
C TYR A 44 -0.86 -9.75 -35.76
N TYR A 45 -0.15 -9.51 -34.64
CA TYR A 45 0.66 -10.54 -34.00
C TYR A 45 -0.19 -11.67 -33.38
N ILE A 46 -1.39 -11.36 -32.87
CA ILE A 46 -2.39 -12.38 -32.46
C ILE A 46 -2.84 -13.22 -33.65
N GLN A 47 -3.08 -12.61 -34.82
CA GLN A 47 -3.45 -13.36 -36.02
C GLN A 47 -2.30 -14.24 -36.54
N ILE A 48 -1.06 -13.77 -36.49
CA ILE A 48 0.13 -14.61 -36.76
C ILE A 48 0.17 -15.77 -35.78
N ALA A 49 0.08 -15.51 -34.48
CA ALA A 49 0.08 -16.55 -33.46
C ALA A 49 -1.04 -17.57 -33.68
N LYS A 50 -2.27 -17.16 -34.01
CA LYS A 50 -3.35 -18.10 -34.35
C LYS A 50 -3.15 -18.87 -35.65
N ASN A 51 -2.34 -18.36 -36.58
CA ASN A 51 -2.04 -19.02 -37.85
C ASN A 51 -0.88 -20.02 -37.73
N HIS A 52 0.09 -19.75 -36.86
CA HIS A 52 1.32 -20.53 -36.70
C HIS A 52 1.39 -21.35 -35.41
N CYS A 53 0.46 -21.16 -34.45
CA CYS A 53 0.39 -22.00 -33.26
C CYS A 53 0.10 -23.47 -33.60
N HIS A 54 0.76 -24.37 -32.89
CA HIS A 54 0.61 -25.80 -33.04
C HIS A 54 -0.79 -26.26 -32.60
N TYR A 55 -1.67 -26.48 -33.57
CA TYR A 55 -3.06 -26.89 -33.37
C TYR A 55 -3.56 -27.73 -34.57
N PRO A 56 -4.22 -28.88 -34.38
CA PRO A 56 -4.63 -29.48 -33.10
C PRO A 56 -3.44 -29.93 -32.25
N SER A 57 -3.55 -29.76 -30.93
CA SER A 57 -2.46 -30.04 -29.97
C SER A 57 -2.50 -31.48 -29.47
N GLU A 58 -1.35 -32.17 -29.51
CA GLU A 58 -1.13 -33.49 -28.90
C GLU A 58 -1.34 -33.52 -27.38
N HIS A 59 -1.48 -32.35 -26.73
CA HIS A 59 -1.68 -32.21 -25.28
C HIS A 59 -3.03 -31.56 -24.93
N GLY A 60 -3.97 -31.49 -25.90
CA GLY A 60 -5.33 -31.00 -25.66
C GLY A 60 -5.41 -29.49 -25.39
N LEU A 61 -4.45 -28.71 -25.85
CA LEU A 61 -4.57 -27.25 -25.89
C LEU A 61 -5.59 -26.84 -26.97
N THR A 62 -6.46 -25.90 -26.61
CA THR A 62 -7.29 -25.15 -27.55
C THR A 62 -6.40 -24.25 -28.43
N ARG A 63 -6.95 -23.76 -29.56
CA ARG A 63 -6.21 -22.87 -30.45
C ARG A 63 -5.80 -21.55 -29.76
N ASP A 64 -6.61 -21.05 -28.83
CA ASP A 64 -6.29 -19.87 -28.01
C ASP A 64 -5.20 -20.13 -26.97
N GLU A 65 -5.23 -21.28 -26.28
CA GLU A 65 -4.16 -21.68 -25.36
C GLU A 65 -2.82 -21.87 -26.10
N SER A 66 -2.84 -22.54 -27.26
CA SER A 66 -1.65 -22.74 -28.11
C SER A 66 -1.12 -21.41 -28.64
N ALA A 67 -1.99 -20.55 -29.19
CA ALA A 67 -1.62 -19.20 -29.62
C ALA A 67 -1.08 -18.33 -28.47
N SER A 68 -1.55 -18.51 -27.23
CA SER A 68 -1.05 -17.78 -26.07
C SER A 68 0.43 -18.08 -25.76
N ILE A 69 0.91 -19.30 -26.03
CA ILE A 69 2.33 -19.68 -25.86
C ILE A 69 3.15 -19.20 -27.06
N TYR A 70 2.61 -19.33 -28.27
CA TYR A 70 3.30 -18.87 -29.47
C TYR A 70 3.59 -17.36 -29.39
N ILE A 71 2.57 -16.53 -29.11
CA ILE A 71 2.72 -15.07 -28.99
C ILE A 71 3.59 -14.64 -27.79
N TYR A 72 3.79 -15.51 -26.79
CA TYR A 72 4.73 -15.25 -25.70
C TYR A 72 6.20 -15.36 -26.14
N THR A 73 6.50 -16.22 -27.11
CA THR A 73 7.88 -16.52 -27.55
C THR A 73 8.31 -15.77 -28.82
N MET A 74 7.34 -15.25 -29.58
CA MET A 74 7.57 -14.34 -30.71
C MET A 74 8.34 -13.07 -30.31
N GLU A 75 9.33 -12.67 -31.12
CA GLU A 75 10.17 -11.50 -30.84
C GLU A 75 10.14 -10.47 -31.99
N TRP A 76 9.29 -9.44 -31.85
CA TRP A 76 9.17 -8.31 -32.80
C TRP A 76 9.81 -7.00 -32.31
N GLY A 77 10.74 -7.06 -31.35
CA GLY A 77 11.49 -5.91 -30.81
C GLY A 77 11.07 -5.50 -29.40
N GLU A 78 11.35 -4.25 -29.01
CA GLU A 78 11.20 -3.76 -27.62
C GLU A 78 9.75 -3.80 -27.08
N GLN A 79 8.73 -3.91 -27.95
CA GLN A 79 7.33 -4.11 -27.58
C GLN A 79 6.87 -5.58 -27.69
N SER A 80 7.78 -6.55 -27.71
CA SER A 80 7.39 -7.98 -27.69
C SER A 80 6.69 -8.34 -26.38
N LEU A 81 5.71 -9.24 -26.48
CA LEU A 81 4.85 -9.60 -25.35
C LEU A 81 5.67 -10.19 -24.19
N TYR A 82 6.72 -10.96 -24.52
CA TYR A 82 7.73 -11.46 -23.60
C TYR A 82 8.30 -10.36 -22.69
N ARG A 83 8.82 -9.28 -23.28
CA ARG A 83 9.55 -8.22 -22.58
C ARG A 83 8.62 -7.44 -21.66
N LEU A 84 7.48 -7.01 -22.19
CA LEU A 84 6.52 -6.17 -21.46
C LEU A 84 5.85 -6.93 -20.31
N LEU A 85 5.49 -8.21 -20.50
CA LEU A 85 4.96 -9.04 -19.41
C LEU A 85 6.02 -9.23 -18.31
N ASN A 86 7.26 -9.52 -18.68
CA ASN A 86 8.32 -9.71 -17.70
C ASN A 86 8.71 -8.42 -16.97
N GLN A 87 8.69 -7.26 -17.64
CA GLN A 87 8.84 -5.96 -16.98
C GLN A 87 7.71 -5.71 -15.98
N ALA A 88 6.46 -6.03 -16.33
CA ALA A 88 5.32 -5.94 -15.41
C ALA A 88 5.44 -6.92 -14.22
N LEU A 89 5.91 -8.15 -14.45
CA LEU A 89 6.07 -9.18 -13.42
C LEU A 89 7.18 -8.88 -12.39
N ARG A 90 8.13 -8.01 -12.73
CA ARG A 90 9.15 -7.48 -11.81
C ARG A 90 8.71 -6.20 -11.09
N ASN A 91 7.60 -5.58 -11.49
CA ASN A 91 7.16 -4.33 -10.89
C ASN A 91 6.63 -4.54 -9.47
N GLU A 92 7.14 -3.78 -8.50
CA GLU A 92 6.68 -3.79 -7.10
C GLU A 92 5.19 -3.45 -6.97
N ASN A 93 4.66 -2.57 -7.83
CA ASN A 93 3.24 -2.22 -7.85
C ASN A 93 2.42 -3.31 -8.56
N ARG A 94 2.07 -4.36 -7.81
CA ARG A 94 1.25 -5.49 -8.32
C ARG A 94 -0.14 -5.10 -8.84
N GLN A 95 -0.64 -3.89 -8.60
CA GLN A 95 -1.88 -3.42 -9.22
C GLN A 95 -1.72 -3.25 -10.74
N LEU A 96 -0.52 -2.92 -11.24
CA LEU A 96 -0.23 -2.78 -12.67
C LEU A 96 -0.28 -4.12 -13.41
N LEU A 97 -0.13 -5.25 -12.71
CA LEU A 97 -0.29 -6.58 -13.30
C LEU A 97 -1.76 -6.96 -13.57
N LYS A 98 -2.75 -6.23 -13.04
CA LYS A 98 -4.16 -6.57 -13.24
C LYS A 98 -4.59 -6.56 -14.71
N VAL A 99 -4.05 -5.66 -15.53
CA VAL A 99 -4.34 -5.65 -16.98
C VAL A 99 -3.79 -6.89 -17.70
N TRP A 100 -2.80 -7.57 -17.11
CA TRP A 100 -2.23 -8.82 -17.61
C TRP A 100 -2.94 -10.07 -17.06
N PHE A 101 -3.86 -9.94 -16.08
CA PHE A 101 -4.48 -11.09 -15.44
C PHE A 101 -5.29 -11.99 -16.40
N PRO A 102 -6.08 -11.47 -17.38
CA PRO A 102 -6.75 -12.32 -18.36
C PRO A 102 -5.78 -13.14 -19.22
N TYR A 103 -4.66 -12.54 -19.64
CA TYR A 103 -3.60 -13.25 -20.38
C TYR A 103 -2.84 -14.25 -19.50
N LEU A 104 -2.45 -13.87 -18.28
CA LEU A 104 -1.81 -14.78 -17.32
C LEU A 104 -2.70 -15.99 -16.99
N LYS A 105 -4.03 -15.80 -16.94
CA LYS A 105 -5.00 -16.88 -16.77
C LYS A 105 -4.99 -17.85 -17.95
N LEU A 106 -5.04 -17.34 -19.18
CA LEU A 106 -4.99 -18.16 -20.39
C LEU A 106 -3.66 -18.91 -20.50
N PHE A 107 -2.54 -18.20 -20.30
CA PHE A 107 -1.18 -18.71 -20.41
C PHE A 107 -0.85 -19.77 -19.34
N ASP A 108 -1.19 -19.54 -18.06
CA ASP A 108 -1.02 -20.56 -17.02
C ASP A 108 -1.91 -21.77 -17.28
N THR A 109 -3.15 -21.57 -17.76
CA THR A 109 -4.05 -22.70 -18.14
C THR A 109 -3.44 -23.54 -19.27
N ALA A 110 -2.84 -22.90 -20.28
CA ALA A 110 -2.09 -23.58 -21.34
C ALA A 110 -0.87 -24.35 -20.78
N LEU A 111 -0.04 -23.70 -19.96
CA LEU A 111 1.12 -24.31 -19.30
C LEU A 111 0.76 -25.43 -18.32
N ASN A 112 -0.48 -25.51 -17.83
CA ASN A 112 -0.95 -26.62 -16.98
C ASN A 112 -1.15 -27.92 -17.78
N LYS A 113 -1.41 -27.84 -19.09
CA LYS A 113 -1.61 -29.00 -19.96
C LYS A 113 -0.31 -29.60 -20.52
N LEU A 114 0.78 -28.81 -20.55
CA LEU A 114 2.06 -29.24 -21.13
C LEU A 114 2.88 -30.16 -20.19
N PRO A 115 3.78 -31.01 -20.73
CA PRO A 115 4.68 -31.86 -19.96
C PRO A 115 5.56 -31.08 -18.96
N THR A 116 5.73 -31.65 -17.77
CA THR A 116 6.67 -31.14 -16.75
C THR A 116 8.05 -31.76 -16.93
N VAL A 117 9.09 -30.94 -16.86
CA VAL A 117 10.51 -31.35 -16.89
C VAL A 117 11.09 -31.24 -15.49
N LYS A 118 11.78 -32.30 -15.03
CA LYS A 118 12.48 -32.36 -13.73
C LYS A 118 13.99 -32.55 -13.95
N GLU A 119 14.60 -31.59 -14.63
CA GLU A 119 15.99 -31.64 -15.08
C GLU A 119 16.74 -30.33 -14.78
N VAL A 120 18.04 -30.35 -15.03
CA VAL A 120 18.92 -29.18 -14.88
C VAL A 120 18.78 -28.26 -16.09
N VAL A 121 18.29 -27.05 -15.88
CA VAL A 121 18.13 -26.02 -16.92
C VAL A 121 19.07 -24.83 -16.68
N TRP A 122 19.43 -24.15 -17.78
CA TRP A 122 20.36 -23.03 -17.77
C TRP A 122 19.69 -21.72 -18.21
N ARG A 123 20.04 -20.62 -17.53
CA ARG A 123 19.60 -19.25 -17.82
C ARG A 123 20.77 -18.28 -17.63
N GLY A 124 21.07 -17.43 -18.60
CA GLY A 124 22.18 -16.46 -18.51
C GLY A 124 21.69 -15.02 -18.58
N ILE A 125 22.22 -14.15 -17.70
CA ILE A 125 22.02 -12.69 -17.73
C ILE A 125 23.34 -12.03 -18.16
N THR A 126 23.26 -11.01 -19.02
CA THR A 126 24.39 -10.16 -19.38
C THR A 126 24.78 -9.11 -18.32
N ALA A 127 24.47 -9.35 -17.04
CA ALA A 127 24.77 -8.48 -15.92
C ALA A 127 25.44 -9.27 -14.78
N ASP A 128 26.34 -8.63 -14.04
CA ASP A 128 27.02 -9.20 -12.88
C ASP A 128 26.25 -8.93 -11.59
N ILE A 129 25.53 -9.95 -11.12
CA ILE A 129 24.72 -9.95 -9.89
C ILE A 129 24.93 -11.23 -9.07
N GLY A 130 25.81 -12.13 -9.52
CA GLY A 130 25.94 -13.46 -8.91
C GLY A 130 26.44 -13.39 -7.47
N LYS A 131 27.37 -12.48 -7.18
CA LYS A 131 27.90 -12.18 -5.84
C LYS A 131 26.82 -11.92 -4.78
N ASP A 132 25.66 -11.42 -5.19
CA ASP A 132 24.57 -11.00 -4.31
C ASP A 132 23.64 -12.20 -3.93
N PHE A 133 23.83 -13.37 -4.55
CA PHE A 133 23.18 -14.64 -4.19
C PHE A 133 24.02 -15.41 -3.16
N THR A 134 23.57 -15.39 -1.90
CA THR A 134 24.23 -16.03 -0.75
C THR A 134 23.64 -17.42 -0.43
N LYS A 135 24.46 -18.34 0.08
CA LYS A 135 24.03 -19.72 0.38
C LYS A 135 22.83 -19.78 1.33
N ASN A 136 21.86 -20.63 0.98
CA ASN A 136 20.55 -20.81 1.64
C ASN A 136 19.58 -19.62 1.56
N GLN A 137 19.90 -18.54 0.84
CA GLN A 137 18.94 -17.48 0.52
C GLN A 137 17.75 -18.06 -0.25
N LEU A 138 16.55 -17.67 0.17
CA LEU A 138 15.29 -17.99 -0.49
C LEU A 138 14.90 -16.85 -1.42
N ILE A 139 14.53 -17.17 -2.66
CA ILE A 139 14.12 -16.21 -3.68
C ILE A 139 12.80 -16.65 -4.32
N THR A 140 11.88 -15.72 -4.56
CA THR A 140 10.61 -15.98 -5.25
C THR A 140 10.67 -15.33 -6.64
N TRP A 141 10.68 -16.15 -7.69
CA TRP A 141 11.06 -15.76 -9.05
C TRP A 141 9.83 -15.38 -9.87
N TRP A 142 9.46 -14.10 -9.86
CA TRP A 142 8.20 -13.66 -10.46
C TRP A 142 8.22 -13.51 -11.99
N SER A 143 9.39 -13.43 -12.63
CA SER A 143 9.51 -13.34 -14.11
C SER A 143 9.46 -14.71 -14.79
N ILE A 144 8.57 -14.87 -15.77
CA ILE A 144 8.42 -16.09 -16.59
C ILE A 144 9.69 -16.24 -17.45
N SER A 145 10.50 -17.25 -17.15
CA SER A 145 11.86 -17.34 -17.69
C SER A 145 12.02 -18.51 -18.67
N SER A 146 12.30 -18.17 -19.92
CA SER A 146 12.82 -19.09 -20.94
C SER A 146 14.19 -19.61 -20.53
N CYS A 147 14.35 -20.93 -20.48
CA CYS A 147 15.57 -21.64 -20.11
C CYS A 147 15.87 -22.74 -21.13
N SER A 148 17.15 -23.13 -21.26
CA SER A 148 17.58 -24.21 -22.16
C SER A 148 18.27 -25.33 -21.39
N LEU A 149 18.11 -26.57 -21.85
CA LEU A 149 18.93 -27.71 -21.39
C LEU A 149 20.41 -27.56 -21.79
N SER A 150 20.72 -26.77 -22.81
CA SER A 150 22.09 -26.62 -23.35
C SER A 150 22.81 -25.40 -22.78
N VAL A 151 23.81 -25.64 -21.93
CA VAL A 151 24.75 -24.61 -21.45
C VAL A 151 25.48 -23.90 -22.60
N ASN A 152 25.66 -24.57 -23.75
CA ASN A 152 26.34 -23.99 -24.91
C ASN A 152 25.47 -22.96 -25.65
N VAL A 153 24.15 -23.12 -25.65
CA VAL A 153 23.21 -22.10 -26.15
C VAL A 153 23.30 -20.84 -25.27
N ILE A 154 23.30 -21.01 -23.95
CA ILE A 154 23.42 -19.89 -23.00
C ILE A 154 24.81 -19.21 -23.08
N LYS A 155 25.89 -19.98 -23.27
CA LYS A 155 27.24 -19.41 -23.52
C LYS A 155 27.32 -18.66 -24.85
N GLY A 156 26.70 -19.17 -25.91
CA GLY A 156 26.58 -18.46 -27.20
C GLY A 156 25.80 -17.14 -27.07
N PHE A 157 24.73 -17.12 -26.28
CA PHE A 157 23.93 -15.93 -25.96
C PHE A 157 24.72 -14.87 -25.16
N LEU A 158 25.53 -15.28 -24.17
CA LEU A 158 26.37 -14.36 -23.39
C LEU A 158 27.56 -13.85 -24.22
N GLY A 159 28.12 -14.71 -25.09
CA GLY A 159 29.32 -14.44 -25.86
C GLY A 159 30.53 -14.16 -24.97
N ASN A 160 31.48 -13.37 -25.46
CA ASN A 160 32.71 -13.02 -24.74
C ASN A 160 32.52 -11.89 -23.71
N LYS A 161 31.30 -11.70 -23.16
CA LYS A 161 31.02 -10.65 -22.17
C LYS A 161 31.55 -11.01 -20.79
N LYS A 162 32.60 -10.28 -20.36
CA LYS A 162 32.99 -10.17 -18.95
C LYS A 162 31.83 -9.60 -18.12
N ASN A 163 31.82 -9.86 -16.82
CA ASN A 163 30.84 -9.31 -15.86
C ASN A 163 29.39 -9.70 -16.23
N SER A 164 29.13 -11.01 -16.20
CA SER A 164 27.83 -11.63 -16.49
C SER A 164 27.51 -12.76 -15.50
N THR A 165 26.23 -13.15 -15.38
CA THR A 165 25.79 -14.16 -14.40
C THR A 165 25.07 -15.32 -15.09
N MET A 166 25.46 -16.55 -14.76
CA MET A 166 24.85 -17.77 -15.27
C MET A 166 24.18 -18.56 -14.15
N PHE A 167 22.91 -18.88 -14.32
CA PHE A 167 22.12 -19.67 -13.39
C PHE A 167 22.08 -21.13 -13.85
N LEU A 168 22.51 -21.99 -12.94
CA LEU A 168 22.36 -23.44 -12.97
C LEU A 168 21.14 -23.77 -12.10
N ILE A 169 20.06 -24.24 -12.69
CA ILE A 169 18.77 -24.41 -12.01
C ILE A 169 18.35 -25.88 -12.02
N GLU A 170 18.32 -26.51 -10.84
CA GLU A 170 17.66 -27.79 -10.64
C GLU A 170 16.14 -27.57 -10.57
N ALA A 171 15.47 -27.71 -11.73
CA ALA A 171 14.05 -27.42 -11.88
C ALA A 171 13.18 -28.66 -11.59
N LEU A 172 11.97 -28.41 -11.05
CA LEU A 172 11.00 -29.43 -10.66
C LEU A 172 9.61 -29.22 -11.31
N ASN A 173 9.25 -27.99 -11.69
CA ASN A 173 7.97 -27.68 -12.35
C ASN A 173 8.12 -26.90 -13.67
N GLY A 174 9.32 -26.94 -14.28
CA GLY A 174 9.55 -26.38 -15.61
C GLY A 174 8.64 -27.03 -16.66
N LYS A 175 8.12 -26.24 -17.60
CA LYS A 175 7.21 -26.73 -18.65
C LYS A 175 7.91 -26.70 -20.01
N LYS A 176 7.99 -27.84 -20.70
CA LYS A 176 8.56 -27.90 -22.05
C LYS A 176 7.58 -27.28 -23.03
N VAL A 177 8.03 -26.28 -23.79
CA VAL A 177 7.18 -25.53 -24.74
C VAL A 177 7.57 -25.70 -26.19
N SER A 178 8.79 -26.13 -26.53
CA SER A 178 9.38 -26.21 -27.90
C SER A 178 8.38 -26.17 -29.07
N ALA A 179 7.56 -27.21 -29.22
CA ALA A 179 6.60 -27.39 -30.32
C ALA A 179 5.41 -26.38 -30.34
N TYR A 180 5.37 -25.41 -29.43
CA TYR A 180 4.33 -24.38 -29.28
C TYR A 180 4.91 -22.95 -29.38
N THR A 181 6.15 -22.81 -29.89
CA THR A 181 6.91 -21.56 -29.92
C THR A 181 7.25 -21.11 -31.35
N GLU A 182 7.71 -19.86 -31.51
CA GLU A 182 8.31 -19.38 -32.77
C GLU A 182 9.62 -20.12 -33.14
N TYR A 183 10.20 -20.90 -32.21
CA TYR A 183 11.52 -21.54 -32.32
C TYR A 183 11.43 -23.05 -32.04
N GLU A 184 10.63 -23.79 -32.84
CA GLU A 184 10.34 -25.22 -32.64
C GLU A 184 11.57 -26.13 -32.48
N SER A 185 12.73 -25.71 -33.00
CA SER A 185 14.02 -26.41 -32.89
C SER A 185 14.83 -26.10 -31.62
N GLU A 186 14.37 -25.18 -30.76
CA GLU A 186 14.97 -24.90 -29.45
C GLU A 186 14.31 -25.76 -28.36
N ASP A 187 15.12 -26.44 -27.54
CA ASP A 187 14.67 -27.15 -26.32
C ASP A 187 14.33 -26.12 -25.20
N GLU A 188 13.30 -25.32 -25.46
CA GLU A 188 12.82 -24.24 -24.59
C GLU A 188 11.92 -24.78 -23.47
N ILE A 189 12.30 -24.46 -22.23
CA ILE A 189 11.59 -24.78 -21.00
C ILE A 189 11.24 -23.47 -20.29
N ILE A 190 9.95 -23.30 -19.95
CA ILE A 190 9.47 -22.15 -19.19
C ILE A 190 9.40 -22.49 -17.70
N LEU A 191 10.09 -21.70 -16.88
CA LEU A 191 9.87 -21.64 -15.44
C LEU A 191 8.66 -20.75 -15.13
N ARG A 192 7.81 -21.20 -14.20
CA ARG A 192 6.56 -20.51 -13.86
C ARG A 192 6.79 -19.23 -13.05
N LEU A 193 5.85 -18.30 -13.16
CA LEU A 193 5.87 -17.08 -12.36
C LEU A 193 5.59 -17.40 -10.88
N GLY A 194 6.44 -16.89 -10.00
CA GLY A 194 6.34 -17.12 -8.56
C GLY A 194 6.92 -18.44 -8.09
N THR A 195 7.64 -19.18 -8.93
CA THR A 195 8.42 -20.35 -8.49
C THR A 195 9.45 -19.93 -7.44
N GLU A 196 9.55 -20.68 -6.35
CA GLU A 196 10.50 -20.40 -5.28
C GLU A 196 11.76 -21.26 -5.42
N PHE A 197 12.92 -20.65 -5.22
CA PHE A 197 14.21 -21.31 -5.28
C PHE A 197 15.02 -21.07 -4.01
N ARG A 198 15.90 -22.02 -3.68
CA ARG A 198 16.94 -21.85 -2.66
C ARG A 198 18.32 -21.85 -3.32
N VAL A 199 19.15 -20.89 -2.96
CA VAL A 199 20.56 -20.80 -3.38
C VAL A 199 21.36 -21.92 -2.70
N LYS A 200 21.94 -22.83 -3.49
CA LYS A 200 22.60 -24.07 -3.03
C LYS A 200 23.99 -23.82 -2.42
N SER A 201 24.71 -22.85 -2.97
CA SER A 201 26.04 -22.40 -2.57
C SER A 201 26.18 -20.91 -2.87
N ASN A 202 27.14 -20.24 -2.23
CA ASN A 202 27.58 -18.91 -2.71
C ASN A 202 27.98 -19.03 -4.18
N ALA A 203 27.80 -17.95 -4.93
CA ALA A 203 28.15 -17.94 -6.35
C ALA A 203 29.64 -18.20 -6.57
N LEU A 204 29.96 -18.94 -7.62
CA LEU A 204 31.32 -19.25 -8.03
C LEU A 204 31.80 -18.16 -9.01
N ASP A 205 32.80 -17.38 -8.59
CA ASP A 205 33.53 -16.49 -9.48
C ASP A 205 34.36 -17.28 -10.50
N HIS A 206 34.59 -16.69 -11.67
CA HIS A 206 35.33 -17.28 -12.78
C HIS A 206 36.29 -16.23 -13.37
N PRO A 207 37.54 -16.54 -13.76
CA PRO A 207 38.61 -15.53 -13.97
C PRO A 207 38.40 -14.44 -15.04
N ASN A 208 37.29 -14.45 -15.77
CA ASN A 208 36.81 -13.39 -16.65
C ASN A 208 35.82 -12.42 -15.97
N GLY A 209 35.60 -12.54 -14.65
CA GLY A 209 34.68 -11.75 -13.84
C GLY A 209 33.21 -12.15 -14.02
N SER A 210 32.89 -13.41 -14.34
CA SER A 210 31.50 -13.88 -14.51
C SER A 210 31.13 -14.95 -13.49
N TYR A 211 29.97 -14.83 -12.86
CA TYR A 211 29.57 -15.70 -11.76
C TYR A 211 28.63 -16.81 -12.19
N VAL A 212 28.75 -17.98 -11.55
CA VAL A 212 27.77 -19.07 -11.64
C VAL A 212 26.99 -19.19 -10.33
N VAL A 213 25.66 -19.05 -10.41
CA VAL A 213 24.73 -19.20 -9.28
C VAL A 213 24.00 -20.53 -9.41
N HIS A 214 23.96 -21.33 -8.33
CA HIS A 214 23.26 -22.62 -8.30
C HIS A 214 21.96 -22.50 -7.50
N LEU A 215 20.84 -22.68 -8.17
CA LEU A 215 19.48 -22.68 -7.60
C LEU A 215 18.89 -24.09 -7.59
N ILE A 216 18.11 -24.41 -6.55
CA ILE A 216 17.21 -25.58 -6.52
C ILE A 216 15.79 -25.08 -6.38
N GLU A 217 14.87 -25.57 -7.23
CA GLU A 217 13.44 -25.30 -7.09
C GLU A 217 12.88 -25.93 -5.80
N ILE A 218 12.02 -25.20 -5.10
CA ILE A 218 11.36 -25.66 -3.88
C ILE A 218 10.00 -26.24 -4.27
N ASP A 219 9.84 -27.54 -4.06
CA ASP A 219 8.63 -28.27 -4.44
C ASP A 219 7.45 -27.91 -3.52
N GLN A 220 6.59 -27.01 -3.99
CA GLN A 220 5.39 -26.57 -3.25
C GLN A 220 4.32 -27.69 -3.12
N GLU A 221 4.44 -28.82 -3.84
CA GLU A 221 3.53 -29.97 -3.69
C GLU A 221 4.03 -31.01 -2.66
N ASN A 222 5.29 -30.99 -2.24
CA ASN A 222 5.84 -31.99 -1.30
C ASN A 222 5.52 -31.73 0.20
N ASN A 223 4.67 -30.75 0.52
CA ASN A 223 3.92 -30.72 1.78
C ASN A 223 2.57 -31.47 1.69
N HIS A 224 2.27 -32.13 0.56
CA HIS A 224 1.03 -32.88 0.31
C HIS A 224 1.23 -34.39 0.05
N THR A 225 2.20 -35.03 0.72
CA THR A 225 2.45 -36.49 0.61
C THR A 225 2.53 -37.24 1.96
N SER A 226 1.44 -37.19 2.72
CA SER A 226 0.96 -38.37 3.49
C SER A 226 -0.48 -38.71 3.09
N THR A 227 -0.66 -38.81 1.77
CA THR A 227 -1.48 -39.80 1.05
C THR A 227 -2.49 -40.66 1.82
N LEU A 228 -3.76 -40.57 1.38
CA LEU A 228 -4.69 -41.69 1.10
C LEU A 228 -5.16 -42.53 2.33
N VAL A 229 -6.39 -43.05 2.41
CA VAL A 229 -7.37 -43.50 1.39
C VAL A 229 -8.81 -43.04 1.76
N SER A 230 -9.76 -43.22 0.83
CA SER A 230 -11.24 -43.07 0.95
C SER A 230 -11.88 -43.61 2.26
N SER A 231 -13.14 -43.35 2.61
CA SER A 231 -14.35 -42.99 1.82
C SER A 231 -15.41 -42.36 2.77
N THR A 232 -16.58 -41.80 2.38
CA THR A 232 -17.34 -41.77 1.11
C THR A 232 -18.25 -40.52 1.06
N ASN A 233 -18.70 -40.15 -0.14
CA ASN A 233 -20.08 -39.77 -0.56
C ASN A 233 -21.11 -39.26 0.50
N GLN A 234 -21.98 -38.26 0.20
CA GLN A 234 -22.24 -37.55 -1.07
C GLN A 234 -23.19 -36.34 -0.88
N MET A 235 -23.24 -35.47 -1.91
CA MET A 235 -24.40 -34.67 -2.36
C MET A 235 -24.96 -33.54 -1.45
N GLN A 236 -25.60 -32.48 -1.98
CA GLN A 236 -25.43 -31.69 -3.22
C GLN A 236 -26.43 -30.52 -3.22
N LEU A 237 -26.15 -29.44 -4.00
CA LEU A 237 -27.15 -28.52 -4.62
C LEU A 237 -28.03 -27.64 -3.67
N THR A 238 -28.54 -26.44 -4.02
CA THR A 238 -28.01 -25.28 -4.78
C THR A 238 -28.86 -24.00 -4.48
N THR A 239 -28.43 -22.84 -5.01
CA THR A 239 -29.29 -21.70 -5.46
C THR A 239 -30.12 -20.87 -4.46
N ASN A 240 -29.51 -19.77 -4.01
CA ASN A 240 -29.88 -18.36 -4.33
C ASN A 240 -31.28 -17.74 -4.01
N GLN A 241 -31.22 -16.68 -3.19
CA GLN A 241 -31.98 -15.40 -3.28
C GLN A 241 -33.49 -15.46 -2.89
N ILE A 242 -34.20 -14.38 -2.51
CA ILE A 242 -34.04 -12.92 -2.75
C ILE A 242 -34.26 -12.06 -1.47
N SER A 243 -33.41 -11.03 -1.32
CA SER A 243 -33.52 -9.77 -0.54
C SER A 243 -34.07 -9.71 0.90
N SER A 244 -33.26 -9.11 1.78
CA SER A 244 -33.56 -7.75 2.27
C SER A 244 -32.25 -6.94 2.32
N LYS A 245 -32.31 -5.61 2.56
CA LYS A 245 -31.16 -4.70 2.38
C LYS A 245 -30.37 -4.45 3.67
N SER A 246 -29.08 -4.76 3.67
CA SER A 246 -28.08 -3.98 4.40
C SER A 246 -26.83 -3.81 3.52
N LYS A 247 -26.23 -2.61 3.53
CA LYS A 247 -24.88 -2.42 2.98
C LYS A 247 -23.91 -2.94 4.03
N LEU A 248 -23.44 -4.17 3.86
CA LEU A 248 -22.38 -4.71 4.70
C LEU A 248 -21.08 -3.93 4.43
N ASN A 249 -20.75 -3.00 5.33
CA ASN A 249 -19.47 -2.30 5.31
C ASN A 249 -18.37 -3.34 5.52
N LYS A 250 -17.63 -3.68 4.45
CA LYS A 250 -16.43 -4.51 4.61
C LYS A 250 -15.37 -3.73 5.36
N TRP A 251 -15.04 -4.22 6.54
CA TRP A 251 -13.87 -3.85 7.32
C TRP A 251 -12.62 -3.83 6.43
N LYS A 252 -11.73 -2.85 6.62
CA LYS A 252 -10.37 -2.97 6.10
C LYS A 252 -9.70 -4.14 6.82
N GLN A 253 -9.01 -5.00 6.07
CA GLN A 253 -8.42 -6.23 6.63
C GLN A 253 -7.22 -5.94 7.54
N ASP A 254 -6.61 -4.76 7.42
CA ASP A 254 -5.52 -4.30 8.28
C ASP A 254 -6.07 -3.52 9.48
N ALA A 255 -5.86 -4.04 10.68
CA ALA A 255 -6.12 -3.31 11.92
C ALA A 255 -5.04 -2.24 12.15
N ILE A 256 -5.43 -1.11 12.76
CA ILE A 256 -4.50 -0.05 13.15
C ILE A 256 -4.15 -0.24 14.63
N THR A 257 -2.86 -0.30 14.96
CA THR A 257 -2.39 -0.34 16.35
C THR A 257 -2.65 1.00 17.04
N VAL A 258 -3.60 1.03 17.98
CA VAL A 258 -4.03 2.26 18.69
C VAL A 258 -3.34 2.48 20.04
N ALA A 259 -2.58 1.49 20.55
CA ALA A 259 -1.81 1.55 21.79
C ALA A 259 -0.69 0.49 21.79
N GLY A 260 0.35 0.68 22.62
CA GLY A 260 1.41 -0.32 22.83
C GLY A 260 2.27 -0.69 21.61
N ALA A 261 2.38 0.20 20.62
CA ALA A 261 2.96 -0.13 19.31
C ALA A 261 4.47 -0.43 19.31
N ASN A 262 5.21 -0.09 20.38
CA ASN A 262 6.67 -0.26 20.45
C ASN A 262 7.11 -1.59 21.11
N GLY A 263 6.31 -2.64 20.93
CA GLY A 263 6.61 -4.01 21.38
C GLY A 263 6.33 -4.27 22.86
N GLU A 264 6.59 -5.50 23.30
CA GLU A 264 6.33 -5.91 24.68
C GLU A 264 7.32 -5.26 25.67
N GLY A 265 6.80 -4.64 26.72
CA GLY A 265 7.64 -4.04 27.76
C GLY A 265 6.92 -3.08 28.71
N ARG A 266 7.71 -2.41 29.56
CA ARG A 266 7.25 -1.59 30.71
C ARG A 266 7.22 -0.08 30.46
N ARG A 267 7.68 0.40 29.29
CA ARG A 267 7.62 1.83 28.96
C ARG A 267 6.17 2.31 28.77
N LEU A 268 5.97 3.62 28.62
CA LEU A 268 4.64 4.21 28.42
C LEU A 268 4.12 4.01 26.99
N ASP A 269 5.00 3.77 26.02
CA ASP A 269 4.71 3.42 24.63
C ASP A 269 4.60 1.89 24.38
N GLN A 270 4.58 1.10 25.46
CA GLN A 270 4.60 -0.37 25.44
C GLN A 270 3.50 -0.97 26.34
N LEU A 271 3.15 -2.22 26.07
CA LEU A 271 2.19 -3.04 26.81
C LEU A 271 2.78 -4.45 27.01
N SER A 272 2.34 -5.21 28.00
CA SER A 272 2.74 -6.61 28.22
C SER A 272 1.53 -7.44 28.65
N GLY A 273 1.17 -8.41 27.80
CA GLY A 273 -0.03 -9.23 27.94
C GLY A 273 -1.35 -8.47 28.22
N PRO A 274 -1.67 -7.31 27.59
CA PRO A 274 -2.90 -6.58 27.86
C PRO A 274 -4.15 -7.44 27.57
N LEU A 275 -5.19 -7.30 28.38
CA LEU A 275 -6.41 -8.11 28.26
C LEU A 275 -7.63 -7.23 27.96
N GLY A 276 -8.24 -6.64 28.99
CA GLY A 276 -9.43 -5.79 28.83
C GLY A 276 -9.14 -4.37 28.36
N ILE A 277 -10.17 -3.76 27.79
CA ILE A 277 -10.14 -2.43 27.18
C ILE A 277 -11.47 -1.71 27.39
N PHE A 278 -11.41 -0.40 27.64
CA PHE A 278 -12.58 0.45 27.61
C PHE A 278 -12.30 1.74 26.85
N ILE A 279 -13.20 2.08 25.93
CA ILE A 279 -13.19 3.36 25.22
C ILE A 279 -14.32 4.24 25.76
N ASP A 280 -13.95 5.42 26.26
CA ASP A 280 -14.89 6.40 26.83
C ASP A 280 -15.54 7.31 25.76
N LYS A 281 -16.47 8.17 26.19
CA LYS A 281 -17.16 9.15 25.32
C LYS A 281 -16.24 10.23 24.72
N ASN A 282 -14.98 10.30 25.14
CA ASN A 282 -13.98 11.25 24.65
C ASN A 282 -12.92 10.56 23.76
N LYS A 283 -13.12 9.27 23.42
CA LYS A 283 -12.17 8.42 22.68
C LYS A 283 -10.87 8.10 23.43
N ASN A 284 -10.84 8.26 24.76
CA ASN A 284 -9.74 7.76 25.57
C ASN A 284 -9.81 6.24 25.65
N ILE A 285 -8.68 5.58 25.49
CA ILE A 285 -8.53 4.13 25.47
C ILE A 285 -7.84 3.70 26.77
N PHE A 286 -8.60 3.08 27.66
CA PHE A 286 -8.10 2.51 28.90
C PHE A 286 -7.79 1.03 28.68
N ILE A 287 -6.59 0.57 29.02
CA ILE A 287 -6.14 -0.81 28.80
C ILE A 287 -5.65 -1.42 30.12
N ALA A 288 -6.11 -2.64 30.39
CA ALA A 288 -5.64 -3.47 31.48
C ALA A 288 -4.33 -4.18 31.09
N ASP A 289 -3.20 -3.58 31.47
CA ASP A 289 -1.84 -4.00 31.10
C ASP A 289 -1.33 -5.05 32.10
N PHE A 290 -1.87 -6.27 31.95
CA PHE A 290 -1.86 -7.37 32.93
C PHE A 290 -0.47 -7.67 33.51
N ASN A 291 0.54 -7.97 32.69
CA ASN A 291 1.90 -8.34 33.15
C ASN A 291 2.70 -7.14 33.70
N ASN A 292 2.25 -5.92 33.41
CA ASN A 292 2.83 -4.68 33.96
C ASN A 292 2.08 -4.18 35.20
N HIS A 293 0.99 -4.85 35.59
CA HIS A 293 0.22 -4.61 36.80
C HIS A 293 -0.26 -3.15 36.94
N ARG A 294 -0.82 -2.63 35.84
CA ARG A 294 -1.26 -1.24 35.71
C ARG A 294 -2.44 -1.09 34.76
N ILE A 295 -3.20 -0.01 34.93
CA ILE A 295 -4.10 0.51 33.89
C ILE A 295 -3.41 1.69 33.23
N VAL A 296 -3.36 1.67 31.90
CA VAL A 296 -2.81 2.75 31.09
C VAL A 296 -3.90 3.36 30.23
N LYS A 297 -3.97 4.69 30.22
CA LYS A 297 -4.86 5.49 29.39
C LYS A 297 -4.08 6.06 28.21
N TRP A 298 -4.39 5.64 26.99
CA TRP A 298 -4.05 6.38 25.77
C TRP A 298 -5.13 7.42 25.46
N GLU A 299 -4.71 8.60 25.04
CA GLU A 299 -5.60 9.54 24.35
C GLU A 299 -5.57 9.24 22.84
N TYR A 300 -6.57 9.70 22.08
CA TYR A 300 -6.69 9.36 20.67
C TYR A 300 -5.47 9.87 19.87
N ASN A 301 -4.77 8.96 19.18
CA ASN A 301 -3.48 9.16 18.51
C ASN A 301 -2.27 9.51 19.41
N ALA A 302 -2.35 9.30 20.74
CA ALA A 302 -1.19 9.46 21.61
C ALA A 302 -0.12 8.38 21.33
N TYR A 303 1.16 8.76 21.30
CA TYR A 303 2.27 7.82 21.05
C TYR A 303 2.64 7.00 22.29
N GLU A 304 2.44 7.58 23.49
CA GLU A 304 2.59 6.92 24.78
C GLU A 304 1.34 7.11 25.64
N GLY A 305 1.09 6.19 26.57
CA GLY A 305 -0.07 6.18 27.45
C GLY A 305 0.26 6.58 28.88
N GLN A 306 -0.69 7.23 29.56
CA GLN A 306 -0.55 7.66 30.95
C GLN A 306 -0.97 6.52 31.91
N ILE A 307 -0.12 6.19 32.89
CA ILE A 307 -0.53 5.28 33.97
C ILE A 307 -1.59 5.97 34.84
N VAL A 308 -2.78 5.39 34.93
CA VAL A 308 -3.92 5.94 35.69
C VAL A 308 -4.29 5.10 36.91
N ALA A 309 -3.89 3.81 36.95
CA ALA A 309 -3.96 2.97 38.14
C ALA A 309 -2.82 1.94 38.17
N GLY A 310 -2.46 1.44 39.36
CA GLY A 310 -1.34 0.52 39.56
C GLY A 310 0.02 1.11 39.19
N GLY A 311 0.88 0.32 38.55
CA GLY A 311 2.18 0.77 38.01
C GLY A 311 3.29 1.05 39.03
N LYS A 312 3.07 0.70 40.31
CA LYS A 312 4.04 0.82 41.42
C LYS A 312 4.65 -0.53 41.83
N GLY A 313 4.72 -1.48 40.89
CA GLY A 313 5.02 -2.89 41.15
C GLY A 313 3.79 -3.70 41.60
N GLU A 314 3.87 -5.03 41.52
CA GLU A 314 2.79 -5.92 41.96
C GLU A 314 2.53 -5.78 43.47
N GLY A 315 1.27 -5.94 43.87
CA GLY A 315 0.91 -6.00 45.28
C GLY A 315 -0.60 -5.99 45.51
N ASP A 316 -0.96 -6.30 46.75
CA ASP A 316 -2.31 -6.37 47.32
C ASP A 316 -2.80 -5.03 47.90
N ARG A 317 -1.90 -4.06 48.10
CA ARG A 317 -2.23 -2.75 48.70
C ARG A 317 -3.26 -1.99 47.87
N MET A 318 -3.98 -1.07 48.53
CA MET A 318 -5.01 -0.23 47.90
C MET A 318 -4.51 0.64 46.73
N ASN A 319 -3.21 0.92 46.66
CA ASN A 319 -2.57 1.69 45.61
C ASN A 319 -1.66 0.84 44.69
N GLN A 320 -1.85 -0.49 44.70
CA GLN A 320 -1.21 -1.46 43.82
C GLN A 320 -2.29 -2.30 43.13
N LEU A 321 -1.89 -2.97 42.05
CA LEU A 321 -2.69 -3.95 41.33
C LEU A 321 -1.83 -5.21 41.16
N ARG A 322 -2.47 -6.34 40.86
CA ARG A 322 -1.80 -7.58 40.51
C ARG A 322 -2.55 -8.25 39.39
N CYS A 323 -1.94 -8.26 38.21
CA CYS A 323 -2.52 -8.86 37.00
C CYS A 323 -3.97 -8.37 36.73
N PRO A 324 -4.21 -7.05 36.55
CA PRO A 324 -5.54 -6.54 36.27
C PRO A 324 -6.03 -7.07 34.92
N ALA A 325 -7.17 -7.77 34.93
CA ALA A 325 -7.71 -8.46 33.75
C ALA A 325 -8.56 -7.53 32.87
N ASP A 326 -9.36 -6.64 33.48
CA ASP A 326 -10.29 -5.77 32.78
C ASP A 326 -10.52 -4.43 33.50
N VAL A 327 -11.04 -3.44 32.77
CA VAL A 327 -11.22 -2.07 33.21
C VAL A 327 -12.46 -1.44 32.58
N VAL A 328 -13.28 -0.75 33.38
CA VAL A 328 -14.43 0.05 32.91
C VAL A 328 -14.45 1.40 33.61
N VAL A 329 -14.94 2.46 32.94
CA VAL A 329 -15.00 3.81 33.52
C VAL A 329 -16.44 4.20 33.85
N ASP A 330 -16.71 4.48 35.12
CA ASP A 330 -17.95 5.12 35.55
C ASP A 330 -17.92 6.61 35.16
N GLN A 331 -18.56 6.91 34.03
CA GLN A 331 -18.66 8.25 33.47
C GLN A 331 -19.49 9.22 34.31
N LYS A 332 -20.21 8.76 35.34
CA LYS A 332 -20.99 9.63 36.24
C LYS A 332 -20.14 10.17 37.39
N ASN A 333 -19.21 9.36 37.90
CA ASN A 333 -18.34 9.70 39.02
C ASN A 333 -16.87 9.94 38.61
N HIS A 334 -16.54 9.79 37.33
CA HIS A 334 -15.18 9.87 36.76
C HIS A 334 -14.18 8.91 37.41
N SER A 335 -14.66 7.78 37.96
CA SER A 335 -13.85 6.75 38.60
C SER A 335 -13.61 5.56 37.67
N ILE A 336 -12.42 4.97 37.76
CA ILE A 336 -12.07 3.75 37.04
C ILE A 336 -12.43 2.55 37.94
N ILE A 337 -13.06 1.51 37.40
CA ILE A 337 -13.33 0.25 38.11
C ILE A 337 -12.57 -0.87 37.40
N ILE A 338 -11.89 -1.71 38.18
CA ILE A 338 -10.84 -2.62 37.71
C ILE A 338 -11.06 -4.02 38.26
N ALA A 339 -10.98 -5.03 37.39
CA ALA A 339 -10.91 -6.43 37.75
C ALA A 339 -9.47 -6.78 38.14
N ASP A 340 -9.15 -6.71 39.43
CA ASP A 340 -7.81 -6.94 39.97
C ASP A 340 -7.62 -8.44 40.26
N TYR A 341 -7.68 -9.24 39.18
CA TYR A 341 -7.78 -10.71 39.16
C TYR A 341 -6.74 -11.40 40.08
N GLY A 342 -5.47 -10.99 40.01
CA GLY A 342 -4.39 -11.57 40.84
C GLY A 342 -4.51 -11.28 42.34
N ASN A 343 -5.46 -10.43 42.75
CA ASN A 343 -5.86 -10.10 44.11
C ASN A 343 -7.32 -10.49 44.42
N LYS A 344 -8.01 -11.24 43.53
CA LYS A 344 -9.43 -11.68 43.66
C LYS A 344 -10.43 -10.61 44.10
N ARG A 345 -10.36 -9.41 43.52
CA ARG A 345 -11.22 -8.27 43.90
C ARG A 345 -11.60 -7.37 42.73
N VAL A 346 -12.70 -6.65 42.89
CA VAL A 346 -13.07 -5.51 42.03
C VAL A 346 -12.83 -4.22 42.79
N ILE A 347 -11.93 -3.37 42.28
CA ILE A 347 -11.49 -2.14 42.96
C ILE A 347 -11.87 -0.90 42.16
N GLN A 348 -12.41 0.11 42.85
CA GLN A 348 -12.67 1.45 42.32
C GLN A 348 -11.48 2.36 42.63
N TRP A 349 -11.00 3.05 41.61
CA TRP A 349 -9.87 3.96 41.66
C TRP A 349 -10.31 5.39 41.37
N MET A 350 -10.11 6.27 42.35
CA MET A 350 -10.25 7.73 42.22
C MET A 350 -8.90 8.38 42.54
N ASN A 351 -8.71 9.64 42.12
CA ASN A 351 -7.40 10.32 42.09
C ASN A 351 -6.62 10.33 43.42
N GLN A 352 -7.30 10.22 44.57
CA GLN A 352 -6.65 10.16 45.90
C GLN A 352 -7.21 9.07 46.82
N ASN A 353 -8.37 8.48 46.50
CA ASN A 353 -9.03 7.44 47.30
C ASN A 353 -9.27 6.21 46.43
N GLN A 354 -8.92 5.02 46.92
CA GLN A 354 -9.29 3.74 46.31
C GLN A 354 -10.23 2.98 47.25
N GLN A 355 -11.17 2.22 46.70
CA GLN A 355 -12.14 1.45 47.47
C GLN A 355 -12.34 0.07 46.83
N ILE A 356 -12.25 -1.00 47.63
CA ILE A 356 -12.68 -2.33 47.18
C ILE A 356 -14.22 -2.31 47.12
N LEU A 357 -14.78 -2.65 45.97
CA LEU A 357 -16.23 -2.74 45.77
C LEU A 357 -16.71 -4.13 46.16
N ILE A 358 -16.05 -5.16 45.60
CA ILE A 358 -16.36 -6.57 45.79
C ILE A 358 -15.04 -7.28 46.06
N ASP A 359 -15.02 -8.13 47.08
CA ASP A 359 -13.82 -8.84 47.55
C ASP A 359 -14.06 -10.36 47.48
N ASN A 360 -12.99 -11.15 47.43
CA ASN A 360 -13.03 -12.61 47.25
C ASN A 360 -13.91 -13.07 46.06
N ILE A 361 -13.65 -12.49 44.90
CA ILE A 361 -14.28 -12.84 43.61
C ILE A 361 -13.21 -13.05 42.53
N ASP A 362 -13.27 -14.20 41.84
CA ASP A 362 -12.32 -14.53 40.78
C ASP A 362 -12.76 -13.85 39.46
N CYS A 363 -12.55 -12.54 39.41
CA CYS A 363 -13.10 -11.66 38.38
C CYS A 363 -12.16 -11.47 37.20
N TYR A 364 -12.66 -11.75 35.99
CA TYR A 364 -11.92 -11.55 34.73
C TYR A 364 -12.49 -10.45 33.82
N GLY A 365 -13.79 -10.14 33.93
CA GLY A 365 -14.46 -9.18 33.05
C GLY A 365 -15.58 -8.38 33.73
N LEU A 366 -15.79 -7.16 33.26
CA LEU A 366 -16.69 -6.16 33.82
C LEU A 366 -17.57 -5.52 32.74
N ALA A 367 -18.82 -5.22 33.08
CA ALA A 367 -19.68 -4.36 32.27
C ALA A 367 -20.51 -3.41 33.14
N ILE A 368 -20.76 -2.19 32.64
CA ILE A 368 -21.66 -1.21 33.27
C ILE A 368 -22.77 -0.87 32.28
N ASP A 369 -24.03 -1.09 32.68
CA ASP A 369 -25.17 -0.70 31.86
C ASP A 369 -25.58 0.77 32.03
N LYS A 370 -26.35 1.29 31.06
CA LYS A 370 -26.89 2.66 31.07
C LYS A 370 -27.82 2.98 32.25
N HIS A 371 -28.17 2.01 33.09
CA HIS A 371 -29.00 2.17 34.27
C HIS A 371 -28.20 2.22 35.58
N GLY A 372 -26.87 2.04 35.52
CA GLY A 372 -26.00 2.06 36.68
C GLY A 372 -25.96 0.74 37.45
N PHE A 373 -25.99 -0.38 36.74
CA PHE A 373 -25.61 -1.68 37.31
C PHE A 373 -24.22 -2.11 36.82
N LEU A 374 -23.42 -2.66 37.74
CA LEU A 374 -22.14 -3.31 37.47
C LEU A 374 -22.38 -4.82 37.37
N TYR A 375 -21.91 -5.42 36.28
CA TYR A 375 -21.94 -6.85 36.00
C TYR A 375 -20.51 -7.38 36.09
N VAL A 376 -20.33 -8.53 36.73
CA VAL A 376 -19.02 -9.10 37.05
C VAL A 376 -19.08 -10.60 36.82
N SER A 377 -18.10 -11.14 36.08
CA SER A 377 -17.90 -12.59 35.96
C SER A 377 -17.22 -13.13 37.22
N ASP A 378 -17.66 -14.30 37.66
CA ASP A 378 -17.00 -15.08 38.71
C ASP A 378 -16.55 -16.40 38.07
N CYS A 379 -15.25 -16.48 37.74
CA CYS A 379 -14.66 -17.63 37.07
C CYS A 379 -14.55 -18.86 37.98
N GLU A 380 -14.59 -18.67 39.31
CA GLU A 380 -14.53 -19.76 40.30
C GLU A 380 -15.92 -20.36 40.56
N LYS A 381 -16.99 -19.54 40.46
CA LYS A 381 -18.38 -19.98 40.62
C LYS A 381 -19.14 -20.22 39.31
N ASN A 382 -18.48 -20.06 38.16
CA ASN A 382 -19.05 -20.27 36.82
C ASN A 382 -20.36 -19.49 36.57
N GLU A 383 -20.36 -18.21 36.97
CA GLU A 383 -21.56 -17.35 36.92
C GLU A 383 -21.25 -15.89 36.57
N VAL A 384 -22.30 -15.12 36.27
CA VAL A 384 -22.24 -13.66 36.22
C VAL A 384 -23.20 -13.09 37.26
N ARG A 385 -22.69 -12.20 38.10
CA ARG A 385 -23.44 -11.50 39.14
C ARG A 385 -23.55 -10.01 38.81
N ARG A 386 -24.59 -9.37 39.35
CA ARG A 386 -24.89 -7.96 39.12
C ARG A 386 -25.20 -7.22 40.41
N TRP A 387 -24.53 -6.09 40.59
CA TRP A 387 -24.77 -5.13 41.67
C TRP A 387 -25.31 -3.82 41.11
N LYS A 388 -26.05 -3.08 41.92
CA LYS A 388 -26.38 -1.68 41.63
C LYS A 388 -25.21 -0.82 42.09
N MET A 389 -24.81 0.16 41.29
CA MET A 389 -23.65 1.01 41.58
C MET A 389 -23.87 1.77 42.91
N GLY A 390 -22.94 1.60 43.85
CA GLY A 390 -23.01 2.08 45.23
C GLY A 390 -23.59 1.08 46.25
N GLU A 391 -24.10 -0.09 45.84
CA GLU A 391 -24.79 -1.07 46.70
C GLU A 391 -24.10 -2.44 46.63
N TYR A 392 -22.82 -2.50 47.00
CA TYR A 392 -21.96 -3.70 46.86
C TYR A 392 -21.92 -4.62 48.09
N HIS A 393 -22.52 -4.23 49.22
CA HIS A 393 -22.48 -5.00 50.48
C HIS A 393 -23.42 -6.22 50.53
N ASN A 394 -24.06 -6.56 49.41
CA ASN A 394 -24.84 -7.78 49.23
C ASN A 394 -24.10 -8.71 48.27
N GLU A 395 -24.48 -9.99 48.22
CA GLU A 395 -23.80 -10.98 47.36
C GLU A 395 -23.99 -10.77 45.85
N GLY A 396 -24.74 -9.75 45.42
CA GLY A 396 -25.10 -9.52 44.02
C GLY A 396 -26.25 -10.43 43.55
N ILE A 397 -26.90 -10.02 42.47
CA ILE A 397 -27.96 -10.81 41.82
C ILE A 397 -27.33 -11.63 40.69
N ILE A 398 -27.44 -12.95 40.76
CA ILE A 398 -27.01 -13.85 39.68
C ILE A 398 -27.87 -13.61 38.44
N VAL A 399 -27.24 -13.43 37.28
CA VAL A 399 -27.89 -13.15 35.98
C VAL A 399 -27.50 -14.14 34.87
N ALA A 400 -26.47 -14.96 35.06
CA ALA A 400 -26.09 -16.04 34.16
C ALA A 400 -25.37 -17.18 34.91
N GLY A 401 -25.30 -18.39 34.30
CA GLY A 401 -24.50 -19.51 34.80
C GLY A 401 -25.20 -20.44 35.81
N ALA A 402 -25.33 -20.00 37.07
CA ALA A 402 -25.53 -20.88 38.24
C ALA A 402 -26.90 -21.60 38.39
N ASN A 403 -27.72 -21.72 37.34
CA ASN A 403 -29.10 -22.20 37.45
C ASN A 403 -29.28 -23.73 37.31
N GLY A 404 -28.20 -24.51 37.19
CA GLY A 404 -28.24 -25.99 37.20
C GLY A 404 -28.73 -26.67 35.92
N TYR A 405 -29.57 -26.03 35.11
CA TYR A 405 -30.01 -26.52 33.79
C TYR A 405 -28.84 -26.65 32.79
N GLY A 406 -29.04 -27.33 31.65
CA GLY A 406 -27.98 -27.76 30.69
C GLY A 406 -27.18 -26.66 29.98
N ASN A 407 -27.27 -25.42 30.45
CA ASN A 407 -26.81 -24.19 29.81
C ASN A 407 -25.82 -23.44 30.73
N GLN A 408 -25.16 -24.17 31.65
CA GLN A 408 -24.15 -23.64 32.59
C GLN A 408 -22.93 -23.06 31.86
N LEU A 409 -22.24 -22.11 32.49
CA LEU A 409 -20.96 -21.58 32.00
C LEU A 409 -19.81 -22.46 32.53
N ASP A 410 -18.65 -22.39 31.88
CA ASP A 410 -17.40 -22.93 32.39
C ASP A 410 -16.24 -21.96 32.12
N TYR A 411 -15.75 -21.35 33.21
CA TYR A 411 -14.81 -20.25 33.26
C TYR A 411 -15.26 -19.02 32.43
N PRO A 412 -16.39 -18.38 32.78
CA PRO A 412 -16.88 -17.20 32.05
C PRO A 412 -15.91 -16.02 32.19
N THR A 413 -15.49 -15.41 31.07
CA THR A 413 -14.47 -14.33 31.08
C THR A 413 -15.07 -12.94 30.90
N PHE A 414 -15.27 -12.47 29.66
CA PHE A 414 -15.77 -11.13 29.37
C PHE A 414 -17.29 -11.08 29.21
N ILE A 415 -17.86 -9.90 29.44
CA ILE A 415 -19.29 -9.65 29.46
C ILE A 415 -19.62 -8.45 28.57
N PHE A 416 -20.65 -8.59 27.74
CA PHE A 416 -21.32 -7.47 27.09
C PHE A 416 -22.78 -7.39 27.55
N VAL A 417 -23.30 -6.18 27.74
CA VAL A 417 -24.70 -5.95 28.15
C VAL A 417 -25.35 -4.98 27.18
N ASP A 418 -26.46 -5.41 26.58
CA ASP A 418 -27.16 -4.64 25.55
C ASP A 418 -28.12 -3.56 26.12
N GLU A 419 -28.73 -2.79 25.23
CA GLU A 419 -29.74 -1.77 25.53
C GLU A 419 -30.98 -2.29 26.30
N GLU A 420 -31.25 -3.60 26.28
CA GLU A 420 -32.39 -4.27 26.95
C GLU A 420 -32.00 -4.94 28.28
N GLN A 421 -30.70 -4.94 28.62
CA GLN A 421 -30.08 -5.72 29.70
C GLN A 421 -30.08 -7.24 29.45
N SER A 422 -29.96 -7.69 28.20
CA SER A 422 -29.47 -9.04 27.93
C SER A 422 -27.97 -9.10 28.23
N VAL A 423 -27.54 -10.17 28.88
CA VAL A 423 -26.14 -10.41 29.26
C VAL A 423 -25.56 -11.43 28.28
N TYR A 424 -24.53 -11.02 27.54
CA TYR A 424 -23.72 -11.86 26.67
C TYR A 424 -22.41 -12.20 27.39
N VAL A 425 -22.02 -13.47 27.41
CA VAL A 425 -20.86 -13.96 28.16
C VAL A 425 -20.00 -14.85 27.28
N THR A 426 -18.69 -14.64 27.27
CA THR A 426 -17.73 -15.58 26.67
C THR A 426 -17.43 -16.72 27.64
N ASP A 427 -17.78 -17.92 27.20
CA ASP A 427 -17.77 -19.17 27.98
C ASP A 427 -16.52 -19.96 27.55
N TRP A 428 -15.44 -19.80 28.33
CA TRP A 428 -14.06 -20.05 27.88
C TRP A 428 -13.80 -21.52 27.58
N PHE A 429 -14.11 -22.43 28.52
CA PHE A 429 -13.85 -23.86 28.34
C PHE A 429 -14.94 -24.60 27.55
N ASN A 430 -16.19 -24.11 27.54
CA ASN A 430 -17.22 -24.62 26.60
C ASN A 430 -17.06 -24.07 25.18
N HIS A 431 -16.11 -23.15 24.96
CA HIS A 431 -15.78 -22.55 23.67
C HIS A 431 -17.00 -21.98 22.92
N ARG A 432 -17.75 -21.12 23.62
CA ARG A 432 -19.01 -20.55 23.11
C ARG A 432 -19.27 -19.14 23.63
N VAL A 433 -20.30 -18.51 23.07
CA VAL A 433 -20.89 -17.29 23.61
C VAL A 433 -22.36 -17.55 23.94
N MET A 434 -22.76 -17.16 25.14
CA MET A 434 -24.09 -17.42 25.69
C MET A 434 -24.82 -16.09 25.97
N LYS A 435 -26.11 -16.01 25.61
CA LYS A 435 -26.99 -14.84 25.84
C LYS A 435 -28.11 -15.19 26.81
N TRP A 436 -28.17 -14.50 27.96
CA TRP A 436 -29.35 -14.47 28.83
C TRP A 436 -30.12 -13.17 28.57
N ARG A 437 -31.40 -13.26 28.18
CA ARG A 437 -32.29 -12.09 28.21
C ARG A 437 -32.59 -11.70 29.65
N LYS A 438 -32.87 -10.43 29.92
CA LYS A 438 -33.17 -9.90 31.26
C LYS A 438 -34.21 -10.75 32.02
N GLY A 439 -33.77 -11.46 33.06
CA GLY A 439 -34.63 -12.31 33.90
C GLY A 439 -34.94 -13.70 33.34
N ALA A 440 -34.32 -14.11 32.23
CA ALA A 440 -34.36 -15.49 31.76
C ALA A 440 -33.60 -16.42 32.72
N LYS A 441 -34.13 -17.62 32.98
CA LYS A 441 -33.45 -18.64 33.79
C LYS A 441 -32.40 -19.41 32.99
N GLU A 442 -32.59 -19.51 31.68
CA GLU A 442 -31.72 -20.24 30.76
C GLU A 442 -31.15 -19.28 29.72
N GLY A 443 -29.88 -19.46 29.38
CA GLY A 443 -29.19 -18.74 28.32
C GLY A 443 -29.20 -19.55 27.03
N ILE A 444 -29.14 -18.89 25.88
CA ILE A 444 -29.03 -19.53 24.57
C ILE A 444 -27.61 -19.38 24.01
N VAL A 445 -27.11 -20.39 23.29
CA VAL A 445 -25.89 -20.27 22.50
C VAL A 445 -26.15 -19.27 21.37
N VAL A 446 -25.25 -18.30 21.20
CA VAL A 446 -25.33 -17.29 20.12
C VAL A 446 -24.08 -17.22 19.23
N ALA A 447 -23.00 -17.88 19.64
CA ALA A 447 -21.84 -18.17 18.80
C ALA A 447 -21.08 -19.40 19.33
N GLY A 448 -20.42 -20.15 18.45
CA GLY A 448 -19.67 -21.37 18.82
C GLY A 448 -20.56 -22.50 19.36
N GLY A 449 -20.09 -23.20 20.40
CA GLY A 449 -20.86 -24.26 21.08
C GLY A 449 -20.84 -25.63 20.40
N ASN A 450 -20.24 -25.74 19.20
CA ASN A 450 -20.06 -27.00 18.47
C ASN A 450 -18.71 -27.68 18.79
N GLY A 451 -18.26 -27.60 20.05
CA GLY A 451 -16.95 -28.06 20.53
C GLY A 451 -15.77 -27.15 20.13
N GLU A 452 -14.58 -27.43 20.68
CA GLU A 452 -13.36 -26.70 20.31
C GLU A 452 -13.09 -26.86 18.81
N GLY A 453 -12.78 -25.77 18.13
CA GLY A 453 -12.21 -25.83 16.80
C GLY A 453 -12.35 -24.55 16.00
N ARG A 454 -12.27 -24.70 14.68
CA ARG A 454 -12.00 -23.62 13.72
C ARG A 454 -12.94 -23.59 12.53
N LYS A 455 -13.92 -24.50 12.49
CA LYS A 455 -15.06 -24.38 11.59
C LYS A 455 -15.77 -23.05 11.85
N LEU A 456 -16.60 -22.63 10.91
CA LEU A 456 -17.30 -21.35 11.01
C LEU A 456 -18.38 -21.37 12.10
N ASN A 457 -18.82 -22.54 12.55
CA ASN A 457 -19.69 -22.75 13.72
C ASN A 457 -18.95 -23.09 15.04
N GLN A 458 -17.62 -23.00 15.08
CA GLN A 458 -16.80 -23.33 16.25
C GLN A 458 -15.97 -22.12 16.73
N LEU A 459 -15.56 -22.19 17.99
CA LEU A 459 -14.58 -21.30 18.62
C LEU A 459 -13.50 -22.16 19.32
N SER A 460 -12.39 -21.56 19.71
CA SER A 460 -11.42 -22.08 20.68
C SER A 460 -11.16 -20.96 21.67
N SER A 461 -11.64 -21.11 22.90
CA SER A 461 -11.37 -20.20 24.01
C SER A 461 -11.62 -18.72 23.66
N PRO A 462 -12.90 -18.30 23.48
CA PRO A 462 -13.23 -16.92 23.13
C PRO A 462 -12.90 -15.94 24.28
N LYS A 463 -12.23 -14.83 23.97
CA LYS A 463 -11.90 -13.75 24.91
C LYS A 463 -13.05 -12.76 25.04
N GLU A 464 -13.10 -11.76 24.17
CA GLU A 464 -14.08 -10.67 24.18
C GLU A 464 -15.32 -11.00 23.31
N VAL A 465 -16.49 -10.46 23.70
CA VAL A 465 -17.68 -10.39 22.86
C VAL A 465 -18.19 -8.95 22.84
N ILE A 466 -18.63 -8.47 21.67
CA ILE A 466 -19.46 -7.26 21.55
C ILE A 466 -20.64 -7.51 20.61
N VAL A 467 -21.63 -6.63 20.65
CA VAL A 467 -22.78 -6.65 19.71
C VAL A 467 -22.99 -5.23 19.17
N ASP A 468 -23.18 -5.11 17.86
CA ASP A 468 -23.47 -3.81 17.22
C ASP A 468 -24.95 -3.43 17.26
N ASP A 469 -25.26 -2.18 16.88
CA ASP A 469 -26.63 -1.64 16.81
C ASP A 469 -27.55 -2.39 15.81
N LEU A 470 -27.01 -3.32 15.02
CA LEU A 470 -27.73 -4.18 14.07
C LEU A 470 -27.92 -5.62 14.60
N GLY A 471 -27.47 -5.93 15.81
CA GLY A 471 -27.55 -7.25 16.41
C GLY A 471 -26.51 -8.26 15.89
N GLN A 472 -25.47 -7.80 15.17
CA GLN A 472 -24.35 -8.66 14.77
C GLN A 472 -23.40 -8.83 15.95
N ILE A 473 -23.06 -10.08 16.26
CA ILE A 473 -22.27 -10.48 17.42
C ILE A 473 -20.84 -10.72 16.95
N TYR A 474 -19.88 -9.94 17.45
CA TYR A 474 -18.47 -10.08 17.14
C TYR A 474 -17.77 -10.73 18.33
N VAL A 475 -16.94 -11.74 18.06
CA VAL A 475 -16.27 -12.57 19.06
C VAL A 475 -14.78 -12.63 18.77
N ALA A 476 -13.95 -12.26 19.75
CA ALA A 476 -12.51 -12.47 19.73
C ALA A 476 -12.22 -13.94 20.05
N ASP A 477 -11.96 -14.74 19.01
CA ASP A 477 -11.77 -16.18 19.10
C ASP A 477 -10.30 -16.51 19.43
N GLY A 478 -9.95 -16.31 20.70
CA GLY A 478 -8.56 -16.12 21.15
C GLY A 478 -7.62 -17.33 20.97
N GLY A 479 -8.13 -18.56 21.03
CA GLY A 479 -7.34 -19.77 20.73
C GLY A 479 -7.14 -20.04 19.22
N ASN A 480 -7.70 -19.15 18.38
CA ASN A 480 -7.73 -19.24 16.92
C ASN A 480 -7.24 -17.96 16.22
N ASP A 481 -6.72 -16.98 16.95
CA ASP A 481 -6.09 -15.75 16.42
C ASP A 481 -6.97 -14.98 15.40
N ARG A 482 -8.28 -14.91 15.65
CA ARG A 482 -9.28 -14.32 14.72
C ARG A 482 -10.44 -13.62 15.40
N VAL A 483 -11.05 -12.63 14.72
CA VAL A 483 -12.41 -12.16 15.03
C VAL A 483 -13.40 -12.88 14.12
N MET A 484 -14.42 -13.47 14.74
CA MET A 484 -15.57 -14.06 14.07
C MET A 484 -16.81 -13.19 14.29
N ARG A 485 -17.74 -13.17 13.33
CA ARG A 485 -19.03 -12.48 13.44
C ARG A 485 -20.20 -13.42 13.15
N TRP A 486 -21.16 -13.48 14.06
CA TRP A 486 -22.46 -14.13 13.83
C TRP A 486 -23.57 -13.09 13.63
N CYS A 487 -24.56 -13.43 12.81
CA CYS A 487 -25.86 -12.77 12.81
C CYS A 487 -26.82 -13.59 13.68
N GLU A 488 -27.72 -12.95 14.43
CA GLU A 488 -28.65 -13.67 15.33
C GLU A 488 -29.47 -14.72 14.55
N GLY A 489 -29.45 -15.98 15.03
CA GLY A 489 -30.10 -17.11 14.35
C GLY A 489 -29.28 -17.80 13.24
N LYS A 490 -27.98 -17.51 13.09
CA LYS A 490 -27.06 -18.29 12.24
C LYS A 490 -26.26 -19.31 13.06
N GLU A 491 -26.08 -20.51 12.51
CA GLU A 491 -25.22 -21.55 13.10
C GLU A 491 -23.73 -21.27 12.82
N GLU A 492 -23.41 -20.84 11.61
CA GLU A 492 -22.06 -20.45 11.19
C GLU A 492 -21.88 -18.92 11.23
N GLY A 493 -20.69 -18.47 11.65
CA GLY A 493 -20.24 -17.08 11.60
C GLY A 493 -19.22 -16.84 10.48
N GLU A 494 -18.89 -15.58 10.23
CA GLU A 494 -17.94 -15.16 9.20
C GLU A 494 -16.66 -14.61 9.85
N ILE A 495 -15.48 -15.00 9.33
CA ILE A 495 -14.20 -14.41 9.77
C ILE A 495 -14.15 -12.94 9.32
N VAL A 496 -13.99 -12.02 10.26
CA VAL A 496 -13.86 -10.57 10.01
C VAL A 496 -12.39 -10.17 9.84
N VAL A 497 -11.51 -10.71 10.68
CA VAL A 497 -10.04 -10.53 10.60
C VAL A 497 -9.34 -11.72 11.28
N GLY A 498 -8.08 -12.00 10.92
CA GLY A 498 -7.28 -13.14 11.42
C GLY A 498 -7.31 -14.37 10.52
N GLU A 499 -6.54 -15.41 10.88
CA GLU A 499 -6.33 -16.61 10.05
C GLU A 499 -6.40 -17.93 10.83
N ASN A 500 -6.87 -19.00 10.17
CA ASN A 500 -7.25 -20.27 10.79
C ASN A 500 -6.08 -21.26 11.10
N ARG A 501 -4.86 -20.78 11.40
CA ARG A 501 -3.57 -21.55 11.31
C ARG A 501 -3.23 -22.47 12.49
N ARG A 502 -2.91 -23.75 12.24
CA ARG A 502 -2.77 -24.85 13.25
C ARG A 502 -1.83 -24.54 14.44
N LYS A 503 -2.23 -24.96 15.66
CA LYS A 503 -1.55 -24.75 16.96
C LYS A 503 -0.12 -25.35 17.11
N ASN A 504 0.48 -25.94 16.07
CA ASN A 504 1.63 -26.85 16.21
C ASN A 504 2.94 -26.36 15.56
N GLU A 505 3.08 -25.08 15.23
CA GLU A 505 4.36 -24.48 14.80
C GLU A 505 4.86 -23.49 15.86
N GLU A 506 5.47 -24.01 16.92
CA GLU A 506 5.98 -23.20 18.03
C GLU A 506 7.25 -22.42 17.67
N LYS A 507 7.05 -21.16 17.28
CA LYS A 507 7.88 -20.05 17.77
C LYS A 507 7.03 -18.89 18.26
N GLN A 508 6.68 -18.95 19.55
CA GLN A 508 6.58 -17.74 20.37
C GLN A 508 7.94 -17.02 20.30
N ILE A 509 8.08 -15.70 20.43
CA ILE A 509 7.31 -14.70 21.17
C ILE A 509 7.19 -13.43 20.29
N GLY A 510 6.09 -12.68 20.26
CA GLY A 510 4.80 -12.93 20.89
C GLY A 510 3.73 -12.08 20.23
N TRP A 511 2.62 -12.71 19.83
CA TRP A 511 1.43 -11.96 19.42
C TRP A 511 0.77 -11.39 20.68
N LEU A 512 0.61 -10.08 20.73
CA LEU A 512 -0.03 -9.41 21.84
C LEU A 512 -1.54 -9.69 21.78
N ASN A 513 -2.01 -10.53 22.70
CA ASN A 513 -3.39 -10.99 22.96
C ASN A 513 -4.47 -10.58 21.93
N ALA A 514 -5.03 -11.60 21.27
CA ALA A 514 -5.99 -11.45 20.19
C ALA A 514 -7.18 -10.51 20.51
N CYS A 515 -7.33 -9.49 19.66
CA CYS A 515 -8.58 -8.79 19.36
C CYS A 515 -9.21 -8.06 20.55
N VAL A 516 -8.61 -6.92 20.89
CA VAL A 516 -8.99 -6.01 21.97
C VAL A 516 -9.72 -4.80 21.36
N ALA A 517 -11.05 -4.72 21.54
CA ALA A 517 -12.00 -3.76 20.97
C ALA A 517 -12.05 -3.63 19.43
N VAL A 518 -12.87 -4.49 18.81
CA VAL A 518 -13.62 -4.08 17.61
C VAL A 518 -14.65 -2.99 18.02
N GLU A 519 -14.97 -2.09 17.10
CA GLU A 519 -16.02 -1.05 17.16
C GLU A 519 -16.36 -0.32 18.49
N ARG A 520 -15.40 0.42 19.05
CA ARG A 520 -15.72 1.75 19.63
C ARG A 520 -15.00 2.94 18.99
N ALA A 521 -14.20 2.72 17.96
CA ALA A 521 -13.53 3.80 17.22
C ALA A 521 -14.49 4.68 16.36
N VAL A 522 -15.68 4.16 16.02
CA VAL A 522 -16.57 4.70 14.97
C VAL A 522 -17.53 5.80 15.45
N LEU A 523 -17.81 5.91 16.77
CA LEU A 523 -18.90 6.75 17.30
C LEU A 523 -18.50 7.99 18.12
N ILE A 524 -17.34 8.62 17.84
CA ILE A 524 -17.17 10.08 18.01
C ILE A 524 -16.47 10.65 16.77
N PHE A 525 -17.26 10.98 15.74
CA PHE A 525 -17.42 12.34 15.21
C PHE A 525 -18.51 12.39 14.13
N LYS A 526 -19.77 12.37 14.57
CA LYS A 526 -20.88 12.95 13.81
C LYS A 526 -21.55 14.00 14.69
N GLY A 527 -21.58 15.24 14.19
CA GLY A 527 -22.31 16.34 14.81
C GLY A 527 -21.43 17.43 15.44
N VAL A 528 -21.90 18.66 15.57
CA VAL A 528 -23.19 19.23 15.10
C VAL A 528 -22.94 20.73 14.80
N GLN A 529 -23.64 21.38 13.87
CA GLN A 529 -24.78 22.31 14.09
C GLN A 529 -25.08 22.99 12.73
N PHE A 530 -26.28 23.46 12.38
CA PHE A 530 -27.61 23.61 13.02
C PHE A 530 -28.62 23.71 11.83
N ASP A 531 -29.96 23.63 11.88
CA ASP A 531 -31.09 23.51 12.85
C ASP A 531 -32.31 22.97 11.98
N LYS A 532 -33.52 22.56 12.39
CA LYS A 532 -34.45 22.99 13.45
C LYS A 532 -35.29 21.88 14.10
N THR A 533 -35.70 22.19 15.32
CA THR A 533 -36.83 21.67 16.12
C THR A 533 -38.06 21.23 15.29
N LYS A 534 -38.86 20.20 15.66
CA LYS A 534 -39.46 19.97 17.00
C LYS A 534 -39.77 18.48 17.32
N SER A 535 -39.56 18.18 18.60
CA SER A 535 -40.04 17.03 19.38
C SER A 535 -41.54 16.69 19.25
N LYS A 536 -41.89 15.39 19.35
CA LYS A 536 -42.74 14.90 20.47
C LYS A 536 -42.67 13.39 20.75
N TYR A 537 -42.64 13.07 22.04
CA TYR A 537 -42.96 11.76 22.64
C TYR A 537 -44.44 11.38 22.44
N ILE A 538 -44.74 10.07 22.53
CA ILE A 538 -45.69 9.50 23.53
C ILE A 538 -45.48 7.97 23.59
N ALA A 539 -45.66 7.38 24.77
CA ALA A 539 -45.58 5.94 25.00
C ALA A 539 -46.85 5.42 25.70
N ARG A 540 -47.28 4.18 25.43
CA ARG A 540 -48.16 3.40 26.32
C ARG A 540 -48.24 1.90 25.98
N ARG A 541 -48.06 1.08 27.02
CA ARG A 541 -48.75 -0.18 27.42
C ARG A 541 -49.34 -1.05 26.28
N ILE A 542 -48.87 -2.29 26.09
CA ILE A 542 -49.15 -3.51 26.92
C ILE A 542 -50.66 -3.82 27.03
N ILE A 543 -51.07 -5.04 26.63
CA ILE A 543 -52.06 -5.97 27.23
C ILE A 543 -52.68 -6.91 26.15
N LEU A 544 -52.31 -8.21 26.26
CA LEU A 544 -53.07 -9.45 25.94
C LEU A 544 -53.41 -9.97 24.51
N ILE A 545 -53.08 -11.27 24.35
CA ILE A 545 -53.85 -12.38 23.71
C ILE A 545 -53.73 -12.62 22.17
N LEU A 546 -52.79 -13.54 21.88
CA LEU A 546 -52.73 -14.62 20.88
C LEU A 546 -54.07 -15.41 20.64
N PRO A 547 -54.18 -16.36 19.67
CA PRO A 547 -53.17 -16.88 18.73
C PRO A 547 -53.64 -17.13 17.25
N PHE A 548 -52.68 -17.64 16.46
CA PHE A 548 -52.80 -18.63 15.36
C PHE A 548 -52.99 -18.20 13.89
N CYS A 549 -52.28 -19.00 13.07
CA CYS A 549 -52.35 -19.22 11.61
C CYS A 549 -51.75 -18.16 10.65
N ILE A 550 -51.15 -18.53 9.50
CA ILE A 550 -50.13 -19.56 9.14
C ILE A 550 -49.83 -19.41 7.62
N LEU A 551 -48.56 -19.56 7.22
CA LEU A 551 -48.02 -19.82 5.86
C LEU A 551 -48.37 -18.89 4.67
N GLY A 552 -47.34 -18.66 3.84
CA GLY A 552 -47.45 -18.22 2.43
C GLY A 552 -46.53 -17.05 2.06
N THR A 553 -45.72 -17.09 1.01
CA THR A 553 -45.24 -18.24 0.20
C THR A 553 -43.94 -17.85 -0.51
N LEU A 554 -43.13 -18.83 -0.92
CA LEU A 554 -42.02 -18.65 -1.86
C LEU A 554 -42.09 -19.78 -2.91
N ILE A 555 -41.23 -19.72 -3.93
CA ILE A 555 -41.14 -20.61 -5.11
C ILE A 555 -42.06 -20.19 -6.27
N HIS A 556 -41.42 -19.61 -7.28
CA HIS A 556 -41.79 -19.79 -8.69
C HIS A 556 -40.63 -20.56 -9.36
N GLU A 557 -40.85 -21.09 -10.57
CA GLU A 557 -39.88 -21.95 -11.28
C GLU A 557 -39.51 -23.30 -10.59
N LEU A 558 -40.49 -24.18 -10.38
CA LEU A 558 -40.23 -25.63 -10.43
C LEU A 558 -41.45 -26.50 -10.85
N THR A 559 -42.33 -25.95 -11.71
CA THR A 559 -43.64 -26.56 -12.05
C THR A 559 -43.95 -26.55 -13.56
N PHE A 560 -42.96 -26.87 -14.41
CA PHE A 560 -43.18 -27.13 -15.85
C PHE A 560 -42.83 -28.58 -16.29
N ARG A 561 -42.70 -29.51 -15.33
CA ARG A 561 -42.42 -30.95 -15.55
C ARG A 561 -43.32 -31.86 -14.71
N ARG A 562 -44.59 -31.49 -14.54
CA ARG A 562 -45.61 -32.28 -13.82
C ARG A 562 -47.02 -32.20 -14.44
N LEU A 563 -47.08 -32.17 -15.77
CA LEU A 563 -48.32 -32.21 -16.56
C LEU A 563 -48.43 -33.45 -17.49
N PHE A 564 -47.45 -34.36 -17.44
CA PHE A 564 -47.48 -35.65 -18.13
C PHE A 564 -47.29 -36.76 -17.09
N GLU A 565 -48.37 -37.09 -16.37
CA GLU A 565 -48.62 -38.37 -15.68
C GLU A 565 -49.97 -38.29 -14.95
N TYR A 566 -51.07 -38.55 -15.66
CA TYR A 566 -52.30 -39.13 -15.11
C TYR A 566 -53.22 -39.58 -16.25
N GLU A 567 -53.05 -40.84 -16.67
CA GLU A 567 -54.08 -41.52 -17.45
C GLU A 567 -55.22 -41.99 -16.51
N THR A 568 -56.44 -41.99 -17.06
CA THR A 568 -57.56 -42.91 -16.71
C THR A 568 -57.86 -43.22 -15.23
N ALA A 569 -58.67 -42.36 -14.60
CA ALA A 569 -59.62 -42.79 -13.57
C ALA A 569 -60.92 -41.95 -13.64
N PRO A 570 -62.12 -42.57 -13.77
CA PRO A 570 -63.38 -41.85 -13.75
C PRO A 570 -64.08 -41.96 -12.38
N ASP A 571 -64.41 -40.83 -11.75
CA ASP A 571 -65.51 -40.74 -10.77
C ASP A 571 -65.98 -39.27 -10.64
N THR A 572 -67.22 -38.93 -11.01
CA THR A 572 -68.45 -39.01 -10.19
C THR A 572 -68.48 -38.11 -8.95
N ASN A 573 -68.69 -36.81 -9.16
CA ASN A 573 -69.43 -35.97 -8.21
C ASN A 573 -70.04 -34.74 -8.90
N VAL A 574 -71.32 -34.83 -9.27
CA VAL A 574 -72.15 -33.71 -9.71
C VAL A 574 -73.35 -33.64 -8.77
N ALA A 575 -73.47 -32.55 -8.01
CA ALA A 575 -74.64 -32.31 -7.17
C ALA A 575 -75.88 -32.10 -8.05
N MET A 576 -76.91 -32.92 -7.88
CA MET A 576 -78.15 -32.80 -8.65
C MET A 576 -78.94 -31.57 -8.21
N VAL A 577 -78.95 -30.52 -9.03
CA VAL A 577 -79.92 -29.42 -8.94
C VAL A 577 -80.95 -29.61 -10.06
N ASN A 578 -82.15 -30.08 -9.69
CA ASN A 578 -83.22 -30.45 -10.63
C ASN A 578 -83.96 -29.23 -11.21
N ASN A 579 -83.25 -28.34 -11.91
CA ASN A 579 -83.83 -27.30 -12.75
C ASN A 579 -83.38 -27.49 -14.21
N LYS A 580 -84.33 -27.78 -15.10
CA LYS A 580 -84.07 -27.73 -16.55
C LYS A 580 -83.85 -26.28 -16.94
N THR A 581 -82.82 -26.06 -17.76
CA THR A 581 -82.43 -24.74 -18.26
C THR A 581 -81.97 -24.87 -19.71
N GLN A 582 -82.09 -23.80 -20.48
CA GLN A 582 -81.81 -23.82 -21.90
C GLN A 582 -80.30 -23.87 -22.17
N CYS A 583 -79.85 -24.87 -22.95
CA CYS A 583 -78.46 -24.96 -23.39
C CYS A 583 -78.13 -23.83 -24.39
N PHE A 584 -77.06 -23.07 -24.13
CA PHE A 584 -76.61 -21.95 -24.97
C PHE A 584 -76.32 -22.36 -26.44
N THR A 585 -75.82 -23.58 -26.68
CA THR A 585 -75.44 -24.03 -28.03
C THR A 585 -76.60 -24.64 -28.80
N CYS A 586 -77.44 -25.45 -28.16
CA CYS A 586 -78.50 -26.21 -28.84
C CYS A 586 -79.93 -25.72 -28.54
N ASN A 587 -80.09 -24.64 -27.76
CA ASN A 587 -81.35 -23.99 -27.38
C ASN A 587 -82.48 -24.91 -26.86
N GLN A 588 -82.14 -26.07 -26.28
CA GLN A 588 -83.09 -27.03 -25.70
C GLN A 588 -82.98 -27.07 -24.17
N ASP A 589 -84.13 -27.14 -23.49
CA ASP A 589 -84.22 -27.26 -22.03
C ASP A 589 -83.77 -28.63 -21.54
N LYS A 590 -82.60 -28.68 -20.91
CA LYS A 590 -81.93 -29.89 -20.45
C LYS A 590 -81.36 -29.68 -19.06
N ILE A 591 -80.75 -30.72 -18.49
CA ILE A 591 -79.78 -30.54 -17.42
C ILE A 591 -78.55 -29.90 -18.07
N THR A 592 -78.17 -28.72 -17.60
CA THR A 592 -77.03 -27.97 -18.11
C THR A 592 -76.01 -27.67 -17.01
N TYR A 593 -74.80 -27.35 -17.44
CA TYR A 593 -73.61 -27.15 -16.64
C TYR A 593 -73.05 -25.77 -16.98
N LEU A 594 -72.80 -24.96 -15.96
CA LEU A 594 -72.21 -23.64 -16.11
C LEU A 594 -70.72 -23.79 -16.47
N CYS A 595 -70.29 -23.17 -17.57
CA CYS A 595 -68.87 -22.95 -17.83
C CYS A 595 -68.45 -21.67 -17.10
N GLU A 596 -67.71 -21.79 -16.00
CA GLU A 596 -67.32 -20.64 -15.16
C GLU A 596 -66.53 -19.57 -15.92
N GLY A 597 -65.74 -19.95 -16.93
CA GLY A 597 -64.94 -19.02 -17.73
C GLY A 597 -65.74 -18.12 -18.69
N CYS A 598 -66.89 -18.58 -19.19
CA CYS A 598 -67.72 -17.80 -20.13
C CYS A 598 -69.16 -17.55 -19.63
N LEU A 599 -69.47 -17.98 -18.40
CA LEU A 599 -70.73 -17.84 -17.67
C LEU A 599 -71.97 -18.30 -18.44
N LYS A 600 -71.81 -19.30 -19.32
CA LYS A 600 -72.88 -19.89 -20.13
C LYS A 600 -73.17 -21.33 -19.73
N ASN A 601 -74.44 -21.70 -19.84
CA ASN A 601 -74.95 -23.02 -19.51
C ASN A 601 -74.95 -23.93 -20.75
N PHE A 602 -74.29 -25.08 -20.66
CA PHE A 602 -74.18 -26.05 -21.76
C PHE A 602 -74.74 -27.40 -21.35
N CYS A 603 -75.37 -28.15 -22.27
CA CYS A 603 -75.61 -29.57 -22.01
C CYS A 603 -74.27 -30.33 -22.07
N LEU A 604 -74.18 -31.49 -21.40
CA LEU A 604 -72.90 -32.20 -21.20
C LEU A 604 -72.09 -32.40 -22.50
N MET A 605 -72.75 -32.75 -23.60
CA MET A 605 -72.11 -32.98 -24.90
C MET A 605 -71.59 -31.68 -25.54
N ASP A 606 -72.29 -30.56 -25.36
CA ASP A 606 -71.86 -29.25 -25.86
C ASP A 606 -70.73 -28.66 -25.00
N LEU A 607 -70.72 -28.94 -23.69
CA LEU A 607 -69.64 -28.56 -22.78
C LEU A 607 -68.32 -29.25 -23.16
N THR A 608 -68.36 -30.55 -23.49
CA THR A 608 -67.17 -31.30 -23.94
C THR A 608 -66.60 -30.70 -25.22
N LYS A 609 -67.44 -30.37 -26.21
CA LYS A 609 -66.99 -29.70 -27.44
C LYS A 609 -66.41 -28.32 -27.17
N HIS A 610 -67.04 -27.53 -26.31
CA HIS A 610 -66.52 -26.22 -25.91
C HIS A 610 -65.13 -26.32 -25.26
N ARG A 611 -64.90 -27.35 -24.43
CA ARG A 611 -63.59 -27.61 -23.82
C ARG A 611 -62.52 -28.10 -24.82
N GLN A 612 -62.90 -28.85 -25.86
CA GLN A 612 -61.95 -29.23 -26.91
C GLN A 612 -61.43 -28.00 -27.68
N ILE A 613 -62.33 -27.10 -28.10
CA ILE A 613 -61.95 -25.88 -28.82
C ILE A 613 -60.99 -25.01 -27.97
N LEU A 614 -61.27 -24.86 -26.67
CA LEU A 614 -60.39 -24.10 -25.75
C LEU A 614 -58.99 -24.72 -25.60
N ASN A 615 -58.86 -26.05 -25.69
CA ASN A 615 -57.55 -26.71 -25.69
C ASN A 615 -56.79 -26.49 -27.01
N GLU A 616 -57.49 -26.49 -28.16
CA GLU A 616 -56.90 -26.19 -29.47
C GLU A 616 -56.41 -24.74 -29.54
N GLU A 617 -57.20 -23.78 -29.04
CA GLU A 617 -56.79 -22.37 -28.90
C GLU A 617 -55.55 -22.21 -27.98
N LEU A 618 -55.51 -22.93 -26.85
CA LEU A 618 -54.35 -22.92 -25.93
C LEU A 618 -53.07 -23.43 -26.60
N HIS A 619 -53.15 -24.47 -27.44
CA HIS A 619 -52.00 -24.98 -28.18
C HIS A 619 -51.44 -23.96 -29.19
N HIS A 620 -52.29 -23.15 -29.81
CA HIS A 620 -51.82 -22.05 -30.67
C HIS A 620 -51.09 -20.95 -29.88
N ILE A 621 -51.65 -20.51 -28.75
CA ILE A 621 -51.06 -19.45 -27.91
C ILE A 621 -49.66 -19.81 -27.41
N ILE A 622 -49.42 -21.09 -27.08
CA ILE A 622 -48.10 -21.58 -26.65
C ILE A 622 -47.06 -21.47 -27.79
N ASN A 623 -47.47 -21.79 -29.02
CA ASN A 623 -46.58 -21.76 -30.19
C ASN A 623 -46.19 -20.31 -30.58
N ASP A 624 -47.13 -19.37 -30.49
CA ASP A 624 -46.89 -17.94 -30.74
C ASP A 624 -45.95 -17.32 -29.70
N TYR A 625 -46.06 -17.73 -28.43
CA TYR A 625 -45.17 -17.29 -27.34
C TYR A 625 -43.70 -17.65 -27.60
N ASP A 626 -43.42 -18.88 -28.04
CA ASP A 626 -42.04 -19.32 -28.29
C ASP A 626 -41.43 -18.60 -29.53
N GLN A 627 -42.22 -18.30 -30.56
CA GLN A 627 -41.75 -17.46 -31.68
C GLN A 627 -41.43 -16.02 -31.24
N PHE A 628 -42.30 -15.37 -30.45
CA PHE A 628 -42.06 -14.02 -29.93
C PHE A 628 -40.77 -13.96 -29.08
N LYS A 629 -40.55 -14.99 -28.26
CA LYS A 629 -39.38 -15.15 -27.40
C LYS A 629 -38.07 -15.30 -28.19
N GLN A 630 -38.12 -15.87 -29.39
CA GLN A 630 -36.96 -15.93 -30.28
C GLN A 630 -36.63 -14.54 -30.84
N ILE A 631 -37.61 -13.87 -31.46
CA ILE A 631 -37.45 -12.51 -32.05
C ILE A 631 -36.95 -11.49 -31.02
N PHE A 632 -37.47 -11.53 -29.78
CA PHE A 632 -37.08 -10.59 -28.72
C PHE A 632 -35.60 -10.66 -28.34
N ASN A 633 -34.96 -11.83 -28.47
CA ASN A 633 -33.54 -12.00 -28.17
C ASN A 633 -32.63 -11.52 -29.31
N GLU A 634 -33.14 -11.43 -30.54
CA GLU A 634 -32.36 -11.05 -31.73
C GLU A 634 -32.30 -9.52 -31.96
N GLN A 635 -33.20 -8.74 -31.35
CA GLN A 635 -33.35 -7.28 -31.63
C GLN A 635 -32.92 -6.33 -30.50
N LYS A 636 -32.19 -6.81 -29.48
CA LYS A 636 -31.84 -5.98 -28.30
C LYS A 636 -30.52 -5.20 -28.50
N PRO A 637 -30.53 -3.85 -28.52
CA PRO A 637 -29.31 -3.06 -28.65
C PRO A 637 -28.48 -3.04 -27.36
N ASN A 638 -27.16 -2.90 -27.49
CA ASN A 638 -26.23 -2.80 -26.36
C ASN A 638 -26.23 -1.40 -25.73
N SER A 639 -25.81 -1.32 -24.47
CA SER A 639 -25.77 -0.10 -23.64
C SER A 639 -24.63 0.88 -23.98
N ASP A 640 -23.65 0.44 -24.76
CA ASP A 640 -22.28 0.98 -24.66
C ASP A 640 -21.99 2.07 -25.71
N ASP A 641 -22.89 2.25 -26.69
CA ASP A 641 -22.78 3.24 -27.79
C ASP A 641 -23.25 4.66 -27.41
N LEU A 642 -23.62 4.93 -26.16
CA LEU A 642 -24.04 6.28 -25.74
C LEU A 642 -22.85 7.24 -25.63
N ALA A 643 -22.59 8.00 -26.70
CA ALA A 643 -21.47 8.94 -26.85
C ALA A 643 -21.25 9.93 -25.66
N LEU A 644 -22.32 10.32 -24.96
CA LEU A 644 -22.24 11.17 -23.75
C LEU A 644 -21.51 10.50 -22.58
N ILE A 645 -21.63 9.18 -22.44
CA ILE A 645 -20.92 8.41 -21.40
C ILE A 645 -19.42 8.37 -21.74
N ASN A 646 -19.06 8.22 -23.01
CA ASN A 646 -17.66 8.15 -23.44
C ASN A 646 -16.88 9.45 -23.21
N GLN A 647 -17.52 10.63 -23.34
CA GLN A 647 -16.87 11.90 -22.98
C GLN A 647 -16.60 12.04 -21.47
N ILE A 648 -17.47 11.49 -20.62
CA ILE A 648 -17.26 11.48 -19.16
C ILE A 648 -16.11 10.50 -18.81
N ASN A 649 -16.10 9.32 -19.44
CA ASN A 649 -15.05 8.32 -19.27
C ASN A 649 -13.66 8.87 -19.67
N GLU A 650 -13.52 9.61 -20.77
CA GLU A 650 -12.24 10.23 -21.16
C GLU A 650 -11.75 11.27 -20.15
N TRP A 651 -12.66 12.09 -19.60
CA TRP A 651 -12.31 13.08 -18.58
C TRP A 651 -11.85 12.43 -17.27
N GLU A 652 -12.51 11.35 -16.85
CA GLU A 652 -12.15 10.56 -15.68
C GLU A 652 -10.79 9.86 -15.87
N ILE A 653 -10.57 9.18 -17.01
CA ILE A 653 -9.32 8.47 -17.33
C ILE A 653 -8.12 9.43 -17.36
N ASN A 654 -8.26 10.62 -17.97
CA ASN A 654 -7.17 11.60 -18.04
C ASN A 654 -6.86 12.21 -16.66
N SER A 655 -7.88 12.42 -15.83
CA SER A 655 -7.70 12.89 -14.44
C SER A 655 -6.98 11.84 -13.59
N ILE A 656 -7.40 10.57 -13.66
CA ILE A 656 -6.73 9.45 -12.98
C ILE A 656 -5.27 9.30 -13.43
N LYS A 657 -4.97 9.46 -14.72
CA LYS A 657 -3.58 9.41 -15.23
C LYS A 657 -2.67 10.48 -14.62
N LYS A 658 -3.11 11.74 -14.52
CA LYS A 658 -2.30 12.81 -13.90
C LYS A 658 -2.01 12.51 -12.42
N ILE A 659 -3.01 12.03 -11.68
CA ILE A 659 -2.88 11.65 -10.27
C ILE A 659 -1.93 10.45 -10.09
N GLN A 660 -2.02 9.43 -10.95
CA GLN A 660 -1.13 8.27 -10.91
C GLN A 660 0.31 8.58 -11.30
N LEU A 661 0.54 9.55 -12.20
CA LEU A 661 1.88 9.98 -12.57
C LEU A 661 2.56 10.63 -11.37
N LYS A 662 1.97 11.71 -10.83
CA LYS A 662 2.54 12.51 -9.74
C LYS A 662 2.80 11.68 -8.46
N ALA A 663 1.95 10.68 -8.21
CA ALA A 663 2.15 9.69 -7.13
C ALA A 663 3.22 8.61 -7.41
N ARG A 664 3.78 8.50 -8.63
CA ARG A 664 4.97 7.70 -8.94
C ARG A 664 6.22 8.48 -8.60
N ASP A 665 6.39 9.69 -9.13
CA ASP A 665 7.55 10.58 -8.91
C ASP A 665 7.93 10.51 -7.43
N CYS A 666 6.98 10.91 -6.57
CA CYS A 666 6.95 10.70 -5.12
C CYS A 666 7.76 9.51 -4.60
N ARG A 667 7.40 8.30 -5.02
CA ARG A 667 7.93 7.03 -4.48
C ARG A 667 9.36 6.76 -4.88
N GLU A 668 9.72 7.06 -6.14
CA GLU A 668 11.11 6.88 -6.59
C GLU A 668 12.01 7.73 -5.71
N ILE A 669 11.57 8.97 -5.47
CA ILE A 669 12.35 9.91 -4.71
C ILE A 669 12.34 9.47 -3.21
N VAL A 670 11.24 9.02 -2.58
CA VAL A 670 11.26 8.42 -1.20
C VAL A 670 12.38 7.39 -0.94
N ILE A 671 12.69 6.53 -1.92
CA ILE A 671 13.69 5.47 -1.78
C ILE A 671 15.10 6.05 -1.59
N LYS A 672 15.38 7.15 -2.29
CA LYS A 672 16.74 7.58 -2.64
C LYS A 672 17.51 8.15 -1.43
N SER A 673 16.90 9.04 -0.64
CA SER A 673 17.62 9.62 0.53
C SER A 673 17.90 8.62 1.64
N SER A 674 17.17 7.50 1.66
CA SER A 674 17.44 6.38 2.57
C SER A 674 18.80 5.74 2.26
N GLN A 675 19.25 5.81 1.00
CA GLN A 675 20.56 5.30 0.57
C GLN A 675 21.69 6.30 0.88
N ILE A 676 21.49 7.61 0.64
CA ILE A 676 22.46 8.65 1.04
C ILE A 676 22.76 8.56 2.54
N PHE A 677 21.73 8.47 3.39
CA PHE A 677 21.88 8.39 4.84
C PHE A 677 22.73 7.18 5.30
N LEU A 678 22.55 6.01 4.68
CA LEU A 678 23.30 4.79 5.06
C LEU A 678 24.78 4.89 4.66
N ASN A 679 25.08 5.45 3.49
CA ASN A 679 26.44 5.55 2.98
C ASN A 679 27.36 6.44 3.86
N ASP A 680 26.84 7.51 4.46
CA ASP A 680 27.66 8.38 5.32
C ASP A 680 27.92 7.79 6.72
N ILE A 681 26.98 7.01 7.26
CA ILE A 681 27.20 6.21 8.47
C ILE A 681 28.37 5.23 8.25
N GLU A 682 28.40 4.54 7.11
CA GLU A 682 29.48 3.61 6.77
C GLU A 682 30.83 4.33 6.63
N LYS A 683 30.85 5.52 6.01
CA LYS A 683 32.06 6.35 5.90
C LYS A 683 32.60 6.76 7.29
N LYS A 684 31.74 7.23 8.19
CA LYS A 684 32.08 7.58 9.59
C LYS A 684 32.63 6.38 10.38
N PHE A 685 32.09 5.18 10.18
CA PHE A 685 32.54 3.97 10.87
C PHE A 685 33.95 3.53 10.43
N ASN A 686 34.28 3.71 9.15
CA ASN A 686 35.60 3.37 8.60
C ASN A 686 36.70 4.32 9.09
N ASP A 687 36.46 5.63 9.15
CA ASP A 687 37.40 6.62 9.73
C ASP A 687 37.79 6.28 11.17
N LEU A 688 36.81 5.91 12.00
CA LEU A 688 37.05 5.51 13.39
C LEU A 688 37.88 4.21 13.50
N SER A 689 37.72 3.30 12.53
CA SER A 689 38.50 2.07 12.44
C SER A 689 39.98 2.33 12.13
N GLU A 690 40.29 3.34 11.29
CA GLU A 690 41.67 3.79 11.03
C GLU A 690 42.31 4.42 12.27
N GLN A 691 41.62 5.36 12.92
CA GLN A 691 42.13 6.07 14.11
C GLN A 691 42.48 5.09 15.26
N ILE A 692 41.69 4.03 15.44
CA ILE A 692 41.92 2.98 16.43
C ILE A 692 43.15 2.11 16.08
N LYS A 693 43.48 1.91 14.80
CA LYS A 693 44.71 1.22 14.38
C LYS A 693 45.94 2.09 14.64
N GLN A 694 45.86 3.38 14.34
CA GLN A 694 47.00 4.31 14.39
C GLN A 694 47.53 4.49 15.83
N ILE A 695 46.65 4.80 16.80
CA ILE A 695 47.04 4.92 18.22
C ILE A 695 47.59 3.59 18.78
N ARG A 696 47.19 2.43 18.23
CA ARG A 696 47.75 1.12 18.59
C ARG A 696 49.16 0.86 18.03
N GLN A 697 49.60 1.57 17.00
CA GLN A 697 50.96 1.50 16.47
C GLN A 697 51.90 2.48 17.21
N GLU A 698 51.37 3.62 17.65
CA GLU A 698 52.11 4.68 18.34
C GLU A 698 52.29 4.41 19.86
N ASN A 699 51.60 3.41 20.41
CA ASN A 699 51.63 3.00 21.83
C ASN A 699 51.15 4.06 22.86
N GLU A 700 50.63 5.21 22.45
CA GLU A 700 50.05 6.24 23.33
C GLU A 700 48.65 5.88 23.87
N PHE A 701 48.47 4.63 24.31
CA PHE A 701 47.17 4.11 24.73
C PHE A 701 46.82 4.51 26.16
N ASN A 702 45.84 5.43 26.30
CA ASN A 702 45.39 5.97 27.58
C ASN A 702 43.86 6.04 27.70
N GLU A 703 43.37 6.35 28.90
CA GLU A 703 41.94 6.33 29.23
C GLU A 703 41.12 7.46 28.55
N ILE A 704 41.77 8.57 28.19
CA ILE A 704 41.14 9.68 27.44
C ILE A 704 40.83 9.21 26.01
N ASN A 705 41.81 8.56 25.35
CA ASN A 705 41.65 8.01 24.00
C ASN A 705 40.54 6.93 23.97
N LEU A 706 40.49 6.05 24.98
CA LEU A 706 39.41 5.06 25.15
C LEU A 706 38.02 5.68 25.28
N ASN A 707 37.87 6.75 26.07
CA ASN A 707 36.59 7.42 26.26
C ASN A 707 36.19 8.29 25.06
N HIS A 708 37.16 8.84 24.31
CA HIS A 708 36.92 9.53 23.04
C HIS A 708 36.28 8.57 22.01
N PHE A 709 36.90 7.42 21.75
CA PHE A 709 36.37 6.43 20.80
C PHE A 709 35.00 5.87 21.22
N ARG A 710 34.78 5.60 22.51
CA ARG A 710 33.47 5.18 23.04
C ARG A 710 32.37 6.24 22.80
N ASN A 711 32.70 7.52 22.90
CA ASN A 711 31.74 8.59 22.67
C ASN A 711 31.44 8.80 21.18
N GLN A 712 32.41 8.64 20.28
CA GLN A 712 32.15 8.61 18.83
C GLN A 712 31.20 7.46 18.44
N LEU A 713 31.50 6.23 18.90
CA LEU A 713 30.66 5.05 18.66
C LEU A 713 29.22 5.23 19.16
N LYS A 714 29.05 5.74 20.39
CA LYS A 714 27.71 6.06 20.94
C LYS A 714 26.95 7.07 20.08
N LYS A 715 27.64 8.02 19.45
CA LYS A 715 27.03 9.06 18.62
C LYS A 715 26.52 8.50 17.29
N MET A 716 27.33 7.68 16.60
CA MET A 716 26.91 6.97 15.38
C MET A 716 25.72 6.02 15.64
N ILE A 717 25.75 5.30 16.76
CA ILE A 717 24.62 4.44 17.19
C ILE A 717 23.36 5.28 17.43
N LEU A 718 23.46 6.53 17.90
CA LEU A 718 22.30 7.41 18.07
C LEU A 718 21.74 7.91 16.73
N GLU A 719 22.62 8.21 15.76
CA GLU A 719 22.26 8.60 14.38
C GLU A 719 21.53 7.44 13.67
N ILE A 720 22.11 6.23 13.67
CA ILE A 720 21.52 5.01 13.07
C ILE A 720 20.11 4.72 13.62
N ASN A 721 19.90 4.88 14.93
CA ASN A 721 18.61 4.60 15.57
C ASN A 721 17.56 5.71 15.32
N ASN A 722 17.89 6.78 14.60
CA ASN A 722 16.96 7.85 14.24
C ASN A 722 17.10 8.27 12.76
N PRO A 723 16.93 7.37 11.78
CA PRO A 723 17.04 7.73 10.36
C PRO A 723 16.00 8.81 9.97
N PRO A 724 16.24 9.61 8.92
CA PRO A 724 15.18 10.36 8.24
C PRO A 724 13.95 9.46 7.96
N LYS A 725 12.73 9.91 8.30
CA LYS A 725 11.46 9.24 7.93
C LYS A 725 10.88 9.93 6.69
N THR A 726 9.87 9.33 6.06
CA THR A 726 9.17 9.93 4.92
C THR A 726 7.66 9.72 4.88
N SER A 727 6.93 10.62 4.18
CA SER A 727 5.47 10.59 3.99
C SER A 727 5.01 11.38 2.75
N ILE A 728 3.75 11.83 2.75
CA ILE A 728 3.03 12.63 1.76
C ILE A 728 2.15 13.67 2.51
N GLN A 729 1.90 14.86 1.96
CA GLN A 729 0.85 15.77 2.46
C GLN A 729 0.13 16.44 1.27
N TYR A 730 -1.11 16.88 1.47
CA TYR A 730 -1.99 17.41 0.43
C TYR A 730 -2.34 18.88 0.75
N ASP A 731 -2.50 19.72 -0.27
CA ASP A 731 -3.20 21.02 -0.17
C ASP A 731 -4.53 21.02 -0.95
N SER A 732 -5.28 22.13 -0.87
CA SER A 732 -6.74 22.10 -0.96
C SER A 732 -7.35 23.27 -1.74
N GLN A 733 -7.19 23.25 -3.07
CA GLN A 733 -8.01 24.01 -4.02
C GLN A 733 -9.09 23.11 -4.65
N PRO A 734 -10.25 23.66 -5.08
CA PRO A 734 -11.52 22.96 -4.86
C PRO A 734 -11.92 21.77 -5.75
N PHE A 735 -11.07 21.26 -6.66
CA PHE A 735 -11.51 20.21 -7.61
C PHE A 735 -10.48 19.16 -8.06
N ILE A 736 -9.17 19.38 -7.86
CA ILE A 736 -8.15 18.33 -8.03
C ILE A 736 -7.15 18.48 -6.90
N ASN A 737 -7.05 17.46 -6.04
CA ASN A 737 -5.97 17.37 -5.06
C ASN A 737 -4.66 17.08 -5.81
N ASP A 738 -3.71 18.00 -5.74
CA ASP A 738 -2.37 17.76 -6.26
C ASP A 738 -1.63 16.83 -5.30
N ILE A 739 -1.54 15.53 -5.65
CA ILE A 739 -0.68 14.60 -4.90
C ILE A 739 0.76 14.88 -5.31
N SER A 740 1.59 15.32 -4.37
CA SER A 740 2.96 14.79 -4.30
C SER A 740 3.53 14.84 -2.87
N ILE A 741 4.85 14.76 -2.68
CA ILE A 741 5.47 14.52 -1.37
C ILE A 741 5.99 15.77 -0.63
N ILE A 742 5.35 16.05 0.50
CA ILE A 742 6.06 16.38 1.74
C ILE A 742 6.41 15.10 2.46
N SER A 743 7.70 14.92 2.68
CA SER A 743 8.16 13.87 3.55
C SER A 743 7.82 14.23 5.03
N THR A 744 7.63 13.26 5.95
CA THR A 744 7.46 13.49 7.41
C THR A 744 8.16 12.35 8.21
N LYS A 745 8.93 12.63 9.28
CA LYS A 745 8.44 12.81 10.67
C LYS A 745 7.49 13.99 10.80
N GLU A 746 7.67 15.16 10.19
CA GLU A 746 8.86 15.97 9.81
C GLU A 746 10.15 15.27 9.28
N PRO A 747 10.28 14.98 7.96
CA PRO A 747 11.08 13.92 7.31
C PRO A 747 12.10 13.17 8.19
N LYS A 748 13.40 13.40 8.05
CA LYS A 748 13.93 14.48 8.88
C LYS A 748 13.83 15.70 7.99
N PHE A 749 12.95 16.68 8.26
CA PHE A 749 13.18 18.02 7.71
C PHE A 749 14.62 18.24 8.13
N ASN A 750 15.59 18.23 7.21
CA ASN A 750 16.99 18.08 7.60
C ASN A 750 17.26 19.34 8.41
N LYS A 751 17.17 19.25 9.75
CA LYS A 751 16.53 20.33 10.50
C LYS A 751 17.61 21.29 10.87
N TRP A 752 18.06 22.00 9.84
CA TRP A 752 19.40 22.48 9.78
C TRP A 752 19.66 23.38 10.98
N LYS A 753 20.79 23.14 11.65
CA LYS A 753 21.20 24.00 12.76
C LYS A 753 21.14 25.42 12.25
N GLN A 754 20.23 26.22 12.82
CA GLN A 754 19.87 27.51 12.23
C GLN A 754 21.09 28.43 12.13
N ASN A 755 22.09 28.22 12.97
CA ASN A 755 23.45 28.75 12.79
C ASN A 755 24.27 27.85 11.85
N ALA A 756 24.55 28.32 10.63
CA ALA A 756 25.52 27.69 9.73
C ALA A 756 26.98 27.92 10.15
N ILE A 757 27.83 27.05 9.61
CA ILE A 757 29.29 27.14 9.65
C ILE A 757 29.77 27.66 8.29
N THR A 758 30.57 28.73 8.27
CA THR A 758 31.28 29.15 7.05
C THR A 758 32.32 28.10 6.70
N VAL A 759 32.14 27.39 5.57
CA VAL A 759 33.09 26.36 5.12
C VAL A 759 34.02 26.84 4.01
N ALA A 760 33.64 27.91 3.30
CA ALA A 760 34.49 28.56 2.31
C ALA A 760 34.16 30.06 2.19
N GLY A 761 35.15 30.87 1.86
CA GLY A 761 35.00 32.34 1.71
C GLY A 761 34.73 33.07 3.03
N GLY A 762 33.93 34.14 2.97
CA GLY A 762 33.54 34.96 4.12
C GLY A 762 34.58 35.99 4.59
N ASN A 763 35.80 35.95 4.05
CA ASN A 763 36.88 36.88 4.36
C ASN A 763 36.80 38.18 3.53
N GLU A 764 35.61 38.79 3.46
CA GLU A 764 35.24 39.90 2.56
C GLU A 764 35.17 39.53 1.06
N PHE A 765 34.62 40.45 0.26
CA PHE A 765 34.60 40.36 -1.21
C PHE A 765 36.01 40.59 -1.78
N GLY A 766 36.54 39.64 -2.55
CA GLY A 766 37.88 39.81 -3.13
C GLY A 766 38.34 38.63 -4.00
N GLN A 767 39.65 38.62 -4.29
CA GLN A 767 40.29 37.71 -5.25
C GLN A 767 41.31 36.75 -4.65
N LYS A 768 41.58 36.84 -3.33
CA LYS A 768 42.44 35.87 -2.63
C LYS A 768 41.85 34.46 -2.71
N LEU A 769 42.66 33.46 -2.39
CA LEU A 769 42.24 32.05 -2.36
C LEU A 769 41.19 31.78 -1.26
N ASN A 770 41.16 32.61 -0.21
CA ASN A 770 40.16 32.56 0.86
C ASN A 770 38.97 33.53 0.69
N GLN A 771 38.80 34.13 -0.50
CA GLN A 771 37.78 35.13 -0.81
C GLN A 771 36.98 34.75 -2.07
N PHE A 772 35.75 35.25 -2.19
CA PHE A 772 34.94 35.15 -3.40
C PHE A 772 34.42 36.52 -3.83
N LYS A 773 33.85 36.62 -5.04
CA LYS A 773 33.18 37.82 -5.55
C LYS A 773 31.90 37.44 -6.29
N CYS A 774 30.80 37.45 -5.54
CA CYS A 774 29.49 36.96 -5.97
C CYS A 774 29.55 35.50 -6.49
N PRO A 775 29.92 34.51 -5.65
CA PRO A 775 29.87 33.11 -6.07
C PRO A 775 28.43 32.72 -6.45
N TYR A 776 28.26 31.92 -7.50
CA TYR A 776 26.95 31.57 -8.08
C TYR A 776 26.65 30.07 -7.93
N GLY A 777 27.20 29.24 -8.83
CA GLY A 777 27.04 27.79 -8.81
C GLY A 777 27.93 27.09 -7.79
N ILE A 778 27.49 25.91 -7.34
CA ILE A 778 28.19 25.05 -6.39
C ILE A 778 27.94 23.58 -6.77
N PHE A 779 28.98 22.75 -6.66
CA PHE A 779 28.90 21.31 -6.74
C PHE A 779 29.76 20.71 -5.62
N ILE A 780 29.39 19.53 -5.11
CA ILE A 780 30.12 18.81 -4.05
C ILE A 780 30.32 17.37 -4.53
N ASP A 781 31.55 16.85 -4.39
CA ASP A 781 31.85 15.47 -4.77
C ASP A 781 31.72 14.46 -3.61
N GLU A 782 31.85 13.17 -3.93
CA GLU A 782 31.81 12.07 -2.96
C GLU A 782 32.94 12.10 -1.92
N TYR A 783 33.99 12.89 -2.15
CA TYR A 783 35.11 13.12 -1.25
C TYR A 783 34.90 14.33 -0.32
N LYS A 784 33.77 15.06 -0.48
CA LYS A 784 33.39 16.28 0.24
C LYS A 784 34.27 17.50 -0.15
N ASN A 785 34.83 17.52 -1.36
CA ASN A 785 35.43 18.70 -1.96
C ASN A 785 34.33 19.60 -2.56
N ILE A 786 34.43 20.91 -2.35
CA ILE A 786 33.45 21.90 -2.81
C ILE A 786 33.99 22.61 -4.05
N PHE A 787 33.22 22.61 -5.13
CA PHE A 787 33.53 23.26 -6.41
C PHE A 787 32.65 24.51 -6.55
N ILE A 788 33.23 25.71 -6.50
CA ILE A 788 32.51 26.99 -6.52
C ILE A 788 32.76 27.73 -7.83
N ALA A 789 31.68 28.14 -8.52
CA ALA A 789 31.75 29.09 -9.64
C ALA A 789 31.80 30.53 -9.12
N ASP A 790 33.00 31.12 -9.10
CA ASP A 790 33.28 32.44 -8.54
C ASP A 790 33.12 33.53 -9.64
N TYR A 791 31.85 33.85 -9.93
CA TYR A 791 31.37 34.53 -11.13
C TYR A 791 32.15 35.81 -11.50
N ASN A 792 32.27 36.80 -10.61
CA ASN A 792 32.97 38.07 -10.91
C ASN A 792 34.49 38.00 -10.73
N ASN A 793 35.04 36.82 -10.42
CA ASN A 793 36.48 36.51 -10.43
C ASN A 793 36.87 35.58 -11.59
N HIS A 794 35.90 35.15 -12.41
CA HIS A 794 36.11 34.41 -13.64
C HIS A 794 36.93 33.12 -13.43
N ARG A 795 36.62 32.38 -12.37
CA ARG A 795 37.32 31.16 -11.95
C ARG A 795 36.38 30.11 -11.34
N ILE A 796 36.82 28.86 -11.37
CA ILE A 796 36.31 27.81 -10.49
C ILE A 796 37.34 27.56 -9.39
N VAL A 797 36.86 27.49 -8.15
CA VAL A 797 37.66 27.18 -6.96
C VAL A 797 37.24 25.82 -6.43
N GLU A 798 38.20 24.92 -6.22
CA GLU A 798 38.07 23.72 -5.38
C GLU A 798 38.39 24.11 -3.94
N TRP A 799 37.64 23.62 -2.97
CA TRP A 799 37.91 23.83 -1.55
C TRP A 799 37.71 22.53 -0.80
N LYS A 800 38.79 21.98 -0.20
CA LYS A 800 38.77 20.64 0.42
C LYS A 800 38.37 20.72 1.88
N CYS A 801 37.96 19.59 2.43
CA CYS A 801 37.48 19.52 3.81
C CYS A 801 38.57 20.04 4.80
N ASN A 802 38.19 20.96 5.67
CA ASN A 802 39.04 21.63 6.67
C ASN A 802 40.15 22.56 6.15
N GLU A 803 40.26 22.82 4.84
CA GLU A 803 41.18 23.84 4.32
C GLU A 803 40.70 25.27 4.61
N LYS A 804 41.63 26.23 4.73
CA LYS A 804 41.34 27.65 5.02
C LYS A 804 41.33 28.56 3.78
N GLU A 805 41.85 28.07 2.67
CA GLU A 805 41.86 28.74 1.36
C GLU A 805 41.59 27.68 0.28
N GLY A 806 40.94 28.05 -0.82
CA GLY A 806 40.65 27.14 -1.92
C GLY A 806 41.69 27.18 -3.05
N GLN A 807 41.81 26.09 -3.79
CA GLN A 807 42.67 25.95 -4.97
C GLN A 807 41.94 26.39 -6.25
N ILE A 808 42.58 27.21 -7.10
CA ILE A 808 42.02 27.53 -8.42
C ILE A 808 42.27 26.35 -9.36
N ILE A 809 41.19 25.75 -9.87
CA ILE A 809 41.23 24.57 -10.77
C ILE A 809 40.90 24.92 -12.23
N ALA A 810 40.13 25.99 -12.46
CA ALA A 810 39.85 26.51 -13.80
C ALA A 810 39.66 28.04 -13.80
N GLY A 811 39.94 28.67 -14.94
CA GLY A 811 39.90 30.13 -15.09
C GLY A 811 40.98 30.84 -14.26
N GLY A 812 40.63 31.96 -13.60
CA GLY A 812 41.51 32.75 -12.73
C GLY A 812 42.57 33.59 -13.47
N ASN A 813 42.98 33.18 -14.67
CA ASN A 813 43.94 33.84 -15.55
C ASN A 813 43.36 35.09 -16.26
N LYS A 814 42.67 35.95 -15.49
CA LYS A 814 41.81 37.06 -15.95
C LYS A 814 40.59 36.60 -16.76
N GLN A 815 39.58 37.47 -16.82
CA GLN A 815 38.44 37.34 -17.72
C GLN A 815 38.90 37.19 -19.18
N GLY A 816 38.32 36.24 -19.91
CA GLY A 816 38.57 36.11 -21.34
C GLY A 816 37.95 34.86 -21.99
N SER A 817 38.14 34.73 -23.30
CA SER A 817 37.53 33.69 -24.15
C SER A 817 38.49 32.58 -24.58
N ARG A 818 39.76 32.62 -24.15
CA ARG A 818 40.73 31.54 -24.42
C ARG A 818 40.29 30.23 -23.77
N MET A 819 40.85 29.11 -24.22
CA MET A 819 40.53 27.77 -23.67
C MET A 819 40.85 27.67 -22.17
N ASN A 820 41.92 28.32 -21.72
CA ASN A 820 42.35 28.38 -20.32
C ASN A 820 41.82 29.62 -19.54
N GLN A 821 40.79 30.29 -20.06
CA GLN A 821 40.12 31.42 -19.41
C GLN A 821 38.62 31.17 -19.32
N LEU A 822 37.98 31.82 -18.35
CA LEU A 822 36.53 31.85 -18.20
C LEU A 822 36.04 33.31 -18.22
N ASN A 823 34.74 33.49 -18.39
CA ASN A 823 34.09 34.77 -18.47
C ASN A 823 32.69 34.66 -17.86
N TYR A 824 32.54 35.06 -16.59
CA TYR A 824 31.30 34.95 -15.84
C TYR A 824 30.78 33.50 -15.77
N PRO A 825 31.58 32.56 -15.20
CA PRO A 825 31.14 31.18 -15.04
C PRO A 825 29.93 31.14 -14.08
N THR A 826 28.81 30.61 -14.57
CA THR A 826 27.53 30.56 -13.85
C THR A 826 27.40 29.30 -13.01
N ASN A 827 27.89 28.17 -13.52
CA ASN A 827 27.76 26.87 -12.87
C ASN A 827 28.90 25.90 -13.26
N VAL A 828 29.11 24.88 -12.43
CA VAL A 828 30.10 23.81 -12.62
C VAL A 828 29.54 22.48 -12.11
N ILE A 829 29.85 21.38 -12.78
CA ILE A 829 29.57 20.00 -12.34
C ILE A 829 30.80 19.11 -12.57
N VAL A 830 30.95 18.03 -11.81
CA VAL A 830 32.04 17.04 -11.99
C VAL A 830 31.53 15.84 -12.77
N ASP A 831 32.22 15.47 -13.84
CA ASP A 831 32.11 14.17 -14.50
C ASP A 831 33.11 13.20 -13.84
N GLN A 832 32.59 12.38 -12.92
CA GLN A 832 33.37 11.39 -12.18
C GLN A 832 33.93 10.27 -13.06
N GLN A 833 33.27 9.93 -14.18
CA GLN A 833 33.71 8.81 -15.04
C GLN A 833 34.99 9.15 -15.79
N ASN A 834 35.17 10.43 -16.15
CA ASN A 834 36.35 10.94 -16.87
C ASN A 834 37.27 11.81 -16.00
N HIS A 835 37.03 11.88 -14.68
CA HIS A 835 37.72 12.76 -13.72
C HIS A 835 37.89 14.21 -14.23
N SER A 836 36.83 14.77 -14.79
CA SER A 836 36.84 16.09 -15.44
C SER A 836 35.74 17.01 -14.89
N ILE A 837 35.87 18.32 -15.07
CA ILE A 837 34.82 19.28 -14.69
C ILE A 837 34.20 19.91 -15.93
N ILE A 838 32.88 20.11 -15.91
CA ILE A 838 32.09 20.73 -16.97
C ILE A 838 31.56 22.06 -16.45
N ILE A 839 31.83 23.15 -17.18
CA ILE A 839 31.61 24.54 -16.74
C ILE A 839 30.71 25.28 -17.71
N ALA A 840 29.68 25.96 -17.19
CA ALA A 840 28.88 26.92 -17.94
C ALA A 840 29.59 28.27 -17.96
N ASP A 841 30.20 28.59 -19.11
CA ASP A 841 31.03 29.77 -19.32
C ASP A 841 30.19 30.86 -20.01
N GLN A 842 29.20 31.39 -19.28
CA GLN A 842 28.06 32.14 -19.82
C GLN A 842 28.48 33.34 -20.66
N GLY A 843 29.43 34.15 -20.18
CA GLY A 843 29.93 35.33 -20.90
C GLY A 843 30.65 34.99 -22.21
N ASN A 844 31.09 33.75 -22.39
CA ASN A 844 31.63 33.20 -23.64
C ASN A 844 30.59 32.39 -24.44
N ARG A 845 29.38 32.20 -23.90
CA ARG A 845 28.24 31.44 -24.48
C ARG A 845 28.61 30.01 -24.90
N ARG A 846 29.36 29.32 -24.05
CA ARG A 846 29.85 27.95 -24.29
C ARG A 846 29.81 27.10 -23.02
N VAL A 847 29.72 25.79 -23.19
CA VAL A 847 29.98 24.81 -22.13
C VAL A 847 31.30 24.10 -22.42
N ILE A 848 32.20 24.12 -21.44
CA ILE A 848 33.60 23.67 -21.59
C ILE A 848 33.92 22.58 -20.56
N GLN A 849 34.52 21.49 -21.04
CA GLN A 849 35.07 20.41 -20.22
C GLN A 849 36.55 20.68 -19.96
N TRP A 850 37.02 20.39 -18.75
CA TRP A 850 38.36 20.72 -18.28
C TRP A 850 38.94 19.51 -17.53
N LEU A 851 40.05 18.95 -18.04
CA LEU A 851 40.68 17.73 -17.57
C LEU A 851 42.20 17.93 -17.53
N ASN A 852 42.78 18.09 -16.34
CA ASN A 852 44.23 18.14 -16.11
C ASN A 852 45.01 18.99 -17.14
N GLN A 853 44.63 20.27 -17.25
CA GLN A 853 45.13 21.28 -18.21
C GLN A 853 44.70 21.14 -19.68
N ASN A 854 44.11 20.02 -20.10
CA ASN A 854 43.43 19.94 -21.39
C ASN A 854 42.00 20.49 -21.26
N GLN A 855 41.58 21.36 -22.18
CA GLN A 855 40.19 21.83 -22.25
C GLN A 855 39.57 21.49 -23.60
N GLN A 856 38.29 21.11 -23.58
CA GLN A 856 37.48 20.85 -24.77
C GLN A 856 36.18 21.64 -24.67
N ILE A 857 35.82 22.41 -25.69
CA ILE A 857 34.47 22.97 -25.76
C ILE A 857 33.52 21.83 -26.15
N LEU A 858 32.49 21.59 -25.35
CA LEU A 858 31.45 20.64 -25.67
C LEU A 858 30.42 21.29 -26.59
N ILE A 859 29.87 22.44 -26.18
CA ILE A 859 28.75 23.11 -26.85
C ILE A 859 29.04 24.62 -26.95
N ASN A 860 28.71 25.22 -28.11
CA ASN A 860 28.88 26.64 -28.41
C ASN A 860 27.52 27.32 -28.67
N ASN A 861 27.50 28.66 -28.67
CA ASN A 861 26.32 29.49 -28.99
C ASN A 861 25.09 29.24 -28.10
N ILE A 862 25.33 28.95 -26.82
CA ILE A 862 24.31 28.76 -25.78
C ILE A 862 24.52 29.74 -24.62
N ASP A 863 23.48 30.48 -24.23
CA ASP A 863 23.51 31.41 -23.09
C ASP A 863 23.32 30.62 -21.78
N CYS A 864 24.32 29.78 -21.48
CA CYS A 864 24.25 28.69 -20.50
C CYS A 864 24.27 29.21 -19.05
N PHE A 865 23.22 28.86 -18.28
CA PHE A 865 23.06 29.32 -16.89
C PHE A 865 23.12 28.16 -15.88
N GLY A 866 22.17 27.23 -15.94
CA GLY A 866 22.20 25.96 -15.23
C GLY A 866 22.87 24.85 -16.05
N LEU A 867 23.54 23.94 -15.35
CA LEU A 867 23.98 22.63 -15.85
C LEU A 867 23.37 21.56 -14.96
N ALA A 868 23.01 20.42 -15.56
CA ALA A 868 22.76 19.17 -14.85
C ALA A 868 23.17 18.00 -15.77
N MET A 869 23.55 16.86 -15.19
CA MET A 869 23.88 15.64 -15.93
C MET A 869 23.18 14.45 -15.27
N ASP A 870 22.53 13.59 -16.06
CA ASP A 870 21.82 12.42 -15.54
C ASP A 870 22.69 11.15 -15.51
N LYS A 871 22.22 10.14 -14.77
CA LYS A 871 22.85 8.81 -14.64
C LYS A 871 23.01 8.03 -15.96
N HIS A 872 22.39 8.50 -17.05
CA HIS A 872 22.47 7.89 -18.38
C HIS A 872 23.47 8.60 -19.30
N GLY A 873 24.15 9.64 -18.83
CA GLY A 873 25.10 10.42 -19.62
C GLY A 873 24.41 11.38 -20.59
N PHE A 874 23.29 11.99 -20.20
CA PHE A 874 22.79 13.18 -20.89
C PHE A 874 23.13 14.46 -20.11
N LEU A 875 23.60 15.47 -20.84
CA LEU A 875 23.91 16.82 -20.34
C LEU A 875 22.75 17.76 -20.66
N TYR A 876 22.23 18.43 -19.64
CA TYR A 876 21.11 19.37 -19.71
C TYR A 876 21.63 20.79 -19.46
N ILE A 877 21.13 21.76 -20.22
CA ILE A 877 21.56 23.17 -20.15
C ILE A 877 20.36 24.09 -20.37
N SER A 878 20.17 25.07 -19.48
CA SER A 878 19.23 26.16 -19.69
C SER A 878 19.85 27.26 -20.56
N ASP A 879 19.21 27.63 -21.67
CA ASP A 879 19.56 28.81 -22.45
C ASP A 879 18.75 30.01 -21.93
N TYR A 880 19.41 30.87 -21.15
CA TYR A 880 18.84 32.04 -20.50
C TYR A 880 18.17 33.01 -21.50
N LYS A 881 18.66 33.05 -22.73
CA LYS A 881 18.24 33.99 -23.77
C LYS A 881 17.17 33.43 -24.69
N LYS A 882 17.21 32.14 -25.01
CA LYS A 882 16.16 31.46 -25.80
C LYS A 882 14.93 31.11 -24.96
N ASN A 883 15.04 31.10 -23.63
CA ASN A 883 13.97 30.74 -22.70
C ASN A 883 13.53 29.27 -22.85
N GLU A 884 14.51 28.38 -22.84
CA GLU A 884 14.33 26.94 -23.01
C GLU A 884 15.43 26.15 -22.28
N VAL A 885 15.18 24.87 -22.02
CA VAL A 885 16.21 23.91 -21.59
C VAL A 885 16.41 22.89 -22.70
N ARG A 886 17.68 22.59 -23.00
CA ARG A 886 18.09 21.63 -24.03
C ARG A 886 18.91 20.49 -23.43
N ARG A 887 18.86 19.34 -24.09
CA ARG A 887 19.56 18.11 -23.74
C ARG A 887 20.44 17.60 -24.89
N TRP A 888 21.66 17.19 -24.56
CA TRP A 888 22.58 16.44 -25.41
C TRP A 888 22.94 15.12 -24.75
N LYS A 889 23.39 14.14 -25.53
CA LYS A 889 24.04 12.93 -25.03
C LYS A 889 25.55 13.16 -24.98
N MET A 890 26.23 12.69 -23.93
CA MET A 890 27.67 12.84 -23.77
C MET A 890 28.42 12.25 -24.98
N GLY A 891 29.33 13.04 -25.56
CA GLY A 891 30.04 12.73 -26.81
C GLY A 891 29.32 13.12 -28.11
N GLU A 892 28.01 13.41 -28.08
CA GLU A 892 27.18 13.68 -29.27
C GLU A 892 26.74 15.14 -29.34
N TYR A 893 27.68 16.08 -29.27
CA TYR A 893 27.42 17.54 -29.22
C TYR A 893 27.27 18.23 -30.59
N ASN A 894 27.45 17.52 -31.70
CA ASN A 894 27.43 18.06 -33.06
C ASN A 894 26.01 18.35 -33.60
N ASN A 895 25.00 18.40 -32.72
CA ASN A 895 23.61 18.73 -33.03
C ASN A 895 23.14 19.89 -32.13
N ASP A 896 22.04 20.55 -32.49
CA ASP A 896 21.50 21.69 -31.72
C ASP A 896 20.90 21.32 -30.35
N GLY A 897 20.91 20.04 -29.97
CA GLY A 897 20.28 19.54 -28.75
C GLY A 897 18.75 19.44 -28.85
N ILE A 898 18.18 18.55 -28.05
CA ILE A 898 16.73 18.35 -27.97
C ILE A 898 16.16 19.33 -26.94
N VAL A 899 15.17 20.15 -27.32
CA VAL A 899 14.44 21.00 -26.36
C VAL A 899 13.56 20.13 -25.47
N VAL A 900 13.71 20.27 -24.15
CA VAL A 900 13.01 19.47 -23.12
C VAL A 900 12.14 20.31 -22.18
N ALA A 901 12.33 21.64 -22.14
CA ALA A 901 11.45 22.58 -21.44
C ALA A 901 11.42 23.94 -22.16
N GLY A 902 10.28 24.64 -22.10
CA GLY A 902 10.07 25.89 -22.83
C GLY A 902 9.99 25.68 -24.35
N GLY A 903 10.70 26.50 -25.13
CA GLY A 903 10.78 26.40 -26.60
C GLY A 903 9.68 27.12 -27.38
N TYR A 904 8.59 27.55 -26.72
CA TYR A 904 7.49 28.31 -27.33
C TYR A 904 7.63 29.84 -27.14
N GLY A 905 8.88 30.32 -27.06
CA GLY A 905 9.22 31.73 -26.83
C GLY A 905 9.09 32.19 -25.37
N GLN A 906 9.48 33.44 -25.13
CA GLN A 906 9.42 34.07 -23.80
C GLN A 906 7.96 34.29 -23.37
N GLY A 907 7.63 33.96 -22.12
CA GLY A 907 6.31 34.22 -21.55
C GLY A 907 6.06 33.48 -20.24
N ASN A 908 4.80 33.50 -19.78
CA ASN A 908 4.36 32.92 -18.51
C ASN A 908 3.37 31.74 -18.67
N LYS A 909 3.07 31.32 -19.90
CA LYS A 909 2.27 30.11 -20.16
C LYS A 909 2.99 28.84 -19.65
N LEU A 910 2.28 27.73 -19.55
CA LEU A 910 2.83 26.46 -19.06
C LEU A 910 3.86 25.83 -20.02
N ASN A 911 3.85 26.20 -21.30
CA ASN A 911 4.85 25.82 -22.29
C ASN A 911 5.93 26.90 -22.54
N GLN A 912 6.00 27.94 -21.68
CA GLN A 912 6.91 29.07 -21.83
C GLN A 912 7.73 29.32 -20.56
N LEU A 913 8.89 29.96 -20.74
CA LEU A 913 9.82 30.37 -19.68
C LEU A 913 10.20 31.84 -19.88
N ASN A 914 10.83 32.44 -18.87
CA ASN A 914 11.24 33.85 -18.84
C ASN A 914 12.51 34.00 -17.98
N SER A 915 13.66 33.95 -18.65
CA SER A 915 15.00 33.87 -18.05
C SER A 915 15.19 32.64 -17.14
N PRO A 916 15.24 31.41 -17.70
CA PRO A 916 15.50 30.20 -16.93
C PRO A 916 16.88 30.24 -16.26
N GLY A 917 16.94 29.85 -14.99
CA GLY A 917 18.12 29.90 -14.12
C GLY A 917 18.79 28.56 -13.91
N CYS A 918 19.03 28.20 -12.64
CA CYS A 918 19.50 26.86 -12.31
C CYS A 918 18.45 25.81 -12.71
N ILE A 919 18.92 24.60 -12.96
CA ILE A 919 18.11 23.44 -13.32
C ILE A 919 18.49 22.26 -12.45
N PHE A 920 17.53 21.37 -12.22
CA PHE A 920 17.74 20.06 -11.62
C PHE A 920 17.05 19.00 -12.49
N VAL A 921 17.59 17.77 -12.50
CA VAL A 921 17.04 16.64 -13.26
C VAL A 921 17.05 15.42 -12.37
N ASP A 922 15.89 14.76 -12.24
CA ASP A 922 15.74 13.52 -11.46
C ASP A 922 15.96 12.25 -12.30
N GLU A 923 15.73 11.08 -11.70
CA GLU A 923 16.04 9.79 -12.31
C GLU A 923 15.02 9.32 -13.36
N GLU A 924 13.79 9.85 -13.35
CA GLU A 924 12.80 9.72 -14.41
C GLU A 924 13.06 10.69 -15.61
N GLN A 925 14.14 11.48 -15.55
CA GLN A 925 14.52 12.52 -16.52
C GLN A 925 13.56 13.73 -16.52
N THR A 926 12.88 13.99 -15.41
CA THR A 926 12.01 15.16 -15.22
C THR A 926 12.86 16.38 -14.86
N VAL A 927 12.60 17.50 -15.55
CA VAL A 927 13.42 18.71 -15.52
C VAL A 927 12.73 19.80 -14.71
N TYR A 928 13.41 20.28 -13.66
CA TYR A 928 12.97 21.38 -12.80
C TYR A 928 13.77 22.64 -13.15
N VAL A 929 13.09 23.77 -13.32
CA VAL A 929 13.67 25.01 -13.87
C VAL A 929 13.25 26.21 -13.03
N SER A 930 14.22 26.98 -12.54
CA SER A 930 13.96 28.29 -11.92
C SER A 930 13.55 29.32 -12.98
N ASP A 931 12.28 29.69 -13.03
CA ASP A 931 11.69 30.57 -14.04
C ASP A 931 11.70 32.03 -13.51
N GLN A 932 12.90 32.61 -13.47
CA GLN A 932 13.27 33.75 -12.62
C GLN A 932 12.32 34.94 -12.68
N ASN A 933 12.02 35.43 -13.89
CA ASN A 933 11.22 36.64 -14.09
C ASN A 933 9.71 36.40 -13.97
N ASN A 934 9.28 35.14 -13.84
CA ASN A 934 7.90 34.73 -13.58
C ASN A 934 7.68 34.36 -12.10
N ASP A 935 8.68 34.58 -11.22
CA ASP A 935 8.65 34.33 -9.77
C ASP A 935 8.12 32.92 -9.39
N ARG A 936 8.59 31.90 -10.14
CA ARG A 936 8.16 30.51 -9.98
C ARG A 936 9.27 29.49 -10.30
N VAL A 937 9.06 28.24 -9.89
CA VAL A 937 9.79 27.06 -10.38
C VAL A 937 8.80 26.21 -11.19
N MET A 938 9.27 25.64 -12.30
CA MET A 938 8.46 24.85 -13.23
C MET A 938 9.06 23.45 -13.43
N LYS A 939 8.20 22.44 -13.59
CA LYS A 939 8.53 21.00 -13.75
C LYS A 939 8.03 20.47 -15.09
N TRP A 940 8.92 19.90 -15.90
CA TRP A 940 8.59 19.19 -17.16
C TRP A 940 8.96 17.71 -17.05
N GLY A 941 7.96 16.83 -17.09
CA GLY A 941 8.17 15.40 -17.25
C GLY A 941 8.75 15.06 -18.63
N LYS A 942 9.38 13.89 -18.72
CA LYS A 942 10.01 13.40 -19.96
C LYS A 942 9.09 13.52 -21.20
N ASP A 943 9.63 14.09 -22.27
CA ASP A 943 9.00 14.30 -23.60
C ASP A 943 7.72 15.19 -23.63
N ALA A 944 7.33 15.78 -22.49
CA ALA A 944 6.15 16.64 -22.34
C ALA A 944 6.19 17.92 -23.19
N LYS A 945 5.02 18.45 -23.57
CA LYS A 945 4.88 19.68 -24.39
C LYS A 945 4.55 20.94 -23.57
N GLU A 946 4.11 20.74 -22.34
CA GLU A 946 3.87 21.79 -21.34
C GLU A 946 4.36 21.30 -19.97
N GLY A 947 4.72 22.24 -19.09
CA GLY A 947 5.16 21.97 -17.73
C GLY A 947 4.06 22.27 -16.71
N THR A 948 4.40 22.05 -15.44
CA THR A 948 3.55 22.40 -14.30
C THR A 948 4.30 23.34 -13.36
N ILE A 949 3.59 24.22 -12.65
CA ILE A 949 4.19 25.03 -11.59
C ILE A 949 4.50 24.10 -10.41
N ALA A 950 5.72 24.20 -9.89
CA ALA A 950 6.24 23.34 -8.83
C ALA A 950 6.59 24.11 -7.54
N ALA A 951 6.81 25.42 -7.64
CA ALA A 951 6.90 26.34 -6.50
C ALA A 951 6.55 27.78 -6.92
N GLY A 952 5.99 28.58 -6.01
CA GLY A 952 5.64 29.98 -6.24
C GLY A 952 4.56 30.19 -7.31
N GLY A 953 4.72 31.21 -8.16
CA GLY A 953 3.75 31.54 -9.22
C GLY A 953 2.57 32.42 -8.79
N ASN A 954 2.34 32.60 -7.49
CA ASN A 954 1.31 33.51 -6.93
C ASN A 954 1.74 35.00 -6.96
N GLY A 955 2.51 35.39 -7.98
CA GLY A 955 3.16 36.69 -8.10
C GLY A 955 4.34 36.89 -7.14
N LYS A 956 5.08 37.98 -7.39
CA LYS A 956 6.26 38.36 -6.61
C LYS A 956 5.91 38.76 -5.18
N GLY A 957 6.54 38.15 -4.19
CA GLY A 957 6.35 38.55 -2.79
C GLY A 957 7.13 37.73 -1.77
N GLY A 958 6.94 38.04 -0.49
CA GLY A 958 7.62 37.41 0.64
C GLY A 958 6.78 36.40 1.44
N ASN A 959 5.51 36.19 1.06
CA ASN A 959 4.64 35.20 1.71
C ASN A 959 5.12 33.76 1.46
N LEU A 960 4.53 32.78 2.14
CA LEU A 960 4.93 31.37 2.02
C LEU A 960 4.46 30.72 0.71
N ASN A 961 3.44 31.27 0.04
CA ASN A 961 3.00 30.88 -1.30
C ASN A 961 3.68 31.67 -2.44
N GLN A 962 4.64 32.54 -2.12
CA GLN A 962 5.28 33.47 -3.06
C GLN A 962 6.81 33.34 -3.06
N LEU A 963 7.40 33.67 -4.21
CA LEU A 963 8.84 33.78 -4.41
C LEU A 963 9.18 35.21 -4.85
N SER A 964 10.47 35.55 -4.77
CA SER A 964 11.02 36.81 -5.25
C SER A 964 12.38 36.53 -5.90
N TYR A 965 12.35 36.33 -7.23
CA TYR A 965 13.49 36.07 -8.10
C TYR A 965 14.28 34.79 -7.74
N PRO A 966 13.64 33.61 -7.83
CA PRO A 966 14.25 32.33 -7.42
C PRO A 966 15.48 31.97 -8.27
N ARG A 967 16.54 31.49 -7.61
CA ARG A 967 17.85 31.20 -8.24
C ARG A 967 18.17 29.71 -8.31
N GLY A 968 18.83 29.16 -7.29
CA GLY A 968 19.10 27.75 -7.16
C GLY A 968 17.81 26.96 -6.94
N VAL A 969 17.71 25.84 -7.64
CA VAL A 969 16.74 24.79 -7.38
C VAL A 969 17.52 23.49 -7.24
N ILE A 970 17.29 22.76 -6.16
CA ILE A 970 17.62 21.35 -6.04
C ILE A 970 16.36 20.64 -5.54
N VAL A 971 16.04 19.49 -6.13
CA VAL A 971 15.07 18.58 -5.53
C VAL A 971 15.88 17.66 -4.63
N ASP A 972 15.49 17.51 -3.37
CA ASP A 972 16.12 16.47 -2.56
C ASP A 972 15.72 15.09 -3.07
N ASP A 973 16.52 14.15 -2.61
CA ASP A 973 16.31 12.72 -2.70
C ASP A 973 15.04 12.23 -1.95
N LEU A 974 14.03 13.08 -1.70
CA LEU A 974 12.67 12.69 -1.27
C LEU A 974 11.53 13.31 -2.11
N GLY A 975 11.83 14.26 -3.01
CA GLY A 975 10.86 14.91 -3.90
C GLY A 975 10.52 16.35 -3.48
N GLN A 976 11.28 16.90 -2.54
CA GLN A 976 11.04 18.23 -1.98
C GLN A 976 11.97 19.24 -2.66
N ILE A 977 11.40 20.36 -3.10
CA ILE A 977 12.03 21.35 -3.97
C ILE A 977 12.57 22.50 -3.11
N TYR A 978 13.90 22.56 -2.96
CA TYR A 978 14.58 23.60 -2.20
C TYR A 978 14.93 24.75 -3.14
N VAL A 979 14.37 25.92 -2.86
CA VAL A 979 14.51 27.11 -3.69
C VAL A 979 15.32 28.16 -2.95
N ALA A 980 16.38 28.66 -3.58
CA ALA A 980 17.08 29.86 -3.13
C ALA A 980 16.25 31.08 -3.54
N ASP A 981 15.43 31.55 -2.62
CA ASP A 981 14.51 32.68 -2.80
C ASP A 981 15.28 33.98 -2.56
N MET A 982 16.03 34.37 -3.60
CA MET A 982 17.17 35.29 -3.54
C MET A 982 16.83 36.61 -2.85
N TRP A 983 15.78 37.30 -3.29
CA TRP A 983 15.43 38.63 -2.77
C TRP A 983 14.67 38.60 -1.44
N ASN A 984 14.13 37.43 -1.04
CA ASN A 984 13.60 37.21 0.31
C ASN A 984 14.65 36.69 1.30
N HIS A 985 15.89 36.46 0.84
CA HIS A 985 17.06 36.08 1.65
C HIS A 985 16.85 34.83 2.51
N ARG A 986 16.21 33.82 1.92
CA ARG A 986 15.86 32.55 2.56
C ARG A 986 16.11 31.39 1.60
N VAL A 987 16.35 30.20 2.15
CA VAL A 987 16.08 28.95 1.44
C VAL A 987 14.75 28.42 1.96
N ILE A 988 13.84 28.18 1.04
CA ILE A 988 12.47 27.78 1.30
C ILE A 988 12.20 26.49 0.50
N ARG A 989 11.63 25.50 1.18
CA ARG A 989 11.32 24.20 0.61
C ARG A 989 9.84 24.17 0.26
N TRP A 990 9.52 24.15 -1.03
CA TRP A 990 8.24 23.60 -1.44
C TRP A 990 8.33 22.11 -1.37
N CYS A 991 7.41 21.52 -0.65
CA CYS A 991 7.17 20.10 -0.77
C CYS A 991 6.02 19.97 -1.77
N GLU A 992 6.26 19.29 -2.89
CA GLU A 992 5.22 19.10 -3.90
C GLU A 992 4.07 18.27 -3.26
N GLY A 993 2.78 18.39 -3.58
CA GLY A 993 2.09 19.55 -4.15
C GLY A 993 1.44 20.38 -3.05
N LYS A 994 2.24 21.24 -2.41
CA LYS A 994 1.76 22.33 -1.54
C LYS A 994 1.50 23.62 -2.33
N GLU A 995 0.56 24.42 -1.86
CA GLU A 995 0.38 25.83 -2.19
C GLU A 995 1.45 26.69 -1.47
N GLU A 996 1.85 26.33 -0.25
CA GLU A 996 2.83 27.05 0.59
C GLU A 996 4.13 26.26 0.88
N GLY A 997 5.27 26.96 0.85
CA GLY A 997 6.59 26.42 1.20
C GLY A 997 7.04 26.77 2.62
N GLU A 998 7.93 25.97 3.19
CA GLU A 998 8.47 26.16 4.55
C GLU A 998 9.89 26.73 4.51
N ILE A 999 10.17 27.77 5.31
CA ILE A 999 11.52 28.35 5.44
C ILE A 999 12.41 27.37 6.21
N VAL A 1000 13.49 26.90 5.58
CA VAL A 1000 14.40 25.92 6.20
C VAL A 1000 15.64 26.57 6.80
N VAL A 1001 16.22 27.57 6.11
CA VAL A 1001 17.38 28.34 6.60
C VAL A 1001 17.33 29.78 6.08
N GLY A 1002 17.92 30.72 6.83
CA GLY A 1002 17.82 32.16 6.54
C GLY A 1002 16.47 32.74 6.99
N GLY A 1003 15.94 33.73 6.27
CA GLY A 1003 14.67 34.38 6.62
C GLY A 1003 14.72 35.34 7.82
N ASN A 1004 15.74 35.25 8.68
CA ASN A 1004 16.01 36.14 9.82
C ASN A 1004 16.52 37.55 9.41
N GLY A 1005 16.01 38.07 8.29
CA GLY A 1005 16.48 39.29 7.63
C GLY A 1005 17.81 39.14 6.89
N LYS A 1006 18.14 40.17 6.10
CA LYS A 1006 19.44 40.30 5.43
C LYS A 1006 20.55 40.51 6.46
N GLY A 1007 21.60 39.69 6.43
CA GLY A 1007 22.77 39.95 7.26
C GLY A 1007 23.84 38.87 7.21
N PHE A 1008 24.85 39.02 8.07
CA PHE A 1008 26.05 38.18 8.09
C PHE A 1008 26.10 37.21 9.29
N MET A 1009 25.10 37.23 10.19
CA MET A 1009 25.04 36.26 11.30
C MET A 1009 24.91 34.83 10.78
N ALA A 1010 25.18 33.85 11.64
CA ALA A 1010 25.18 32.42 11.27
C ALA A 1010 23.79 31.94 10.80
N ASN A 1011 22.71 32.56 11.28
CA ASN A 1011 21.32 32.30 10.89
C ASN A 1011 20.74 33.27 9.86
N GLN A 1012 21.60 34.09 9.23
CA GLN A 1012 21.22 35.06 8.21
C GLN A 1012 21.88 34.73 6.88
N LEU A 1013 21.17 35.10 5.80
CA LEU A 1013 21.63 35.00 4.42
C LEU A 1013 21.45 36.36 3.74
N ASN A 1014 22.08 36.52 2.58
CA ASN A 1014 22.08 37.74 1.79
C ASN A 1014 22.19 37.36 0.32
N ASN A 1015 21.04 37.37 -0.38
CA ASN A 1015 20.93 36.89 -1.76
C ASN A 1015 21.49 35.46 -1.96
N PRO A 1016 20.91 34.42 -1.32
CA PRO A 1016 21.31 33.04 -1.58
C PRO A 1016 21.14 32.71 -3.07
N PHE A 1017 22.09 31.95 -3.63
CA PHE A 1017 22.16 31.68 -5.08
C PHE A 1017 22.13 30.18 -5.38
N GLY A 1018 23.28 29.51 -5.47
CA GLY A 1018 23.37 28.06 -5.63
C GLY A 1018 23.09 27.31 -4.33
N LEU A 1019 22.66 26.05 -4.47
CA LEU A 1019 22.40 25.09 -3.40
C LEU A 1019 23.02 23.75 -3.78
N SER A 1020 23.54 23.01 -2.81
CA SER A 1020 24.00 21.62 -2.99
C SER A 1020 23.87 20.85 -1.67
N PHE A 1021 23.74 19.52 -1.75
CA PHE A 1021 23.83 18.63 -0.60
C PHE A 1021 25.18 17.92 -0.60
N ASP A 1022 25.77 17.71 0.58
CA ASP A 1022 26.85 16.72 0.74
C ASP A 1022 26.28 15.32 1.04
N ASN A 1023 27.12 14.29 0.97
CA ASN A 1023 26.70 12.90 1.22
C ASN A 1023 26.17 12.65 2.66
N GLU A 1024 26.33 13.57 3.61
CA GLU A 1024 25.73 13.45 4.95
C GLU A 1024 24.30 14.05 5.02
N GLY A 1025 23.84 14.72 3.95
CA GLY A 1025 22.56 15.42 3.90
C GLY A 1025 22.61 16.86 4.44
N ASN A 1026 23.80 17.45 4.59
CA ASN A 1026 23.94 18.86 4.96
C ASN A 1026 23.68 19.75 3.76
N LEU A 1027 23.04 20.91 3.98
CA LEU A 1027 22.79 21.89 2.94
C LEU A 1027 23.95 22.89 2.86
N HIS A 1028 24.55 23.01 1.68
CA HIS A 1028 25.52 24.05 1.37
C HIS A 1028 24.84 25.15 0.56
N VAL A 1029 24.78 26.35 1.14
CA VAL A 1029 24.17 27.53 0.51
C VAL A 1029 25.26 28.49 0.05
N VAL A 1030 25.18 28.90 -1.22
CA VAL A 1030 26.01 29.97 -1.76
C VAL A 1030 25.40 31.31 -1.33
N ASP A 1031 25.92 31.86 -0.22
CA ASP A 1031 25.49 33.11 0.38
C ASP A 1031 26.17 34.28 -0.34
N CYS A 1032 25.76 34.47 -1.59
CA CYS A 1032 26.46 35.25 -2.63
C CYS A 1032 26.68 36.72 -2.23
N GLY A 1033 25.69 37.35 -1.60
CA GLY A 1033 25.78 38.72 -1.09
C GLY A 1033 26.68 38.90 0.15
N ASN A 1034 27.13 37.80 0.76
CA ASN A 1034 28.11 37.74 1.85
C ASN A 1034 29.45 37.10 1.43
N ALA A 1035 29.64 36.80 0.13
CA ALA A 1035 30.85 36.19 -0.43
C ALA A 1035 31.33 34.91 0.29
N ARG A 1036 30.40 34.03 0.72
CA ARG A 1036 30.71 32.81 1.49
C ARG A 1036 29.85 31.61 1.09
N ILE A 1037 30.32 30.41 1.43
CA ILE A 1037 29.54 29.17 1.42
C ILE A 1037 29.21 28.80 2.87
N GLN A 1038 27.92 28.72 3.17
CA GLN A 1038 27.40 28.32 4.48
C GLN A 1038 27.05 26.82 4.45
N LYS A 1039 27.76 25.99 5.25
CA LYS A 1039 27.32 24.63 5.57
C LYS A 1039 26.32 24.70 6.71
N PHE A 1040 25.12 24.24 6.45
CA PHE A 1040 24.06 24.05 7.41
C PHE A 1040 24.05 22.58 7.83
N GLU A 1041 24.39 22.30 9.09
CA GLU A 1041 24.50 20.92 9.58
C GLU A 1041 23.14 20.28 9.81
N ILE A 1042 22.92 19.08 9.29
CA ILE A 1042 21.70 18.29 9.52
C ILE A 1042 21.55 18.01 11.02
N ILE A 1043 20.40 18.37 11.61
CA ILE A 1043 20.01 17.80 12.91
C ILE A 1043 19.47 16.40 12.64
N LEU A 1044 20.31 15.42 13.00
CA LEU A 1044 19.92 14.03 13.18
C LEU A 1044 19.27 13.80 14.56
#